data_AF-A0A0K3A4H5-F1
#
_entry.id   AF-A0A0K3A4H5-F1
#
_cell.length_a   1.000
_cell.length_b   1.000
_cell.length_c   1.000
_cell.angle_alpha   90.00
_cell.angle_beta   90.00
_cell.angle_gamma   90.00
#
_symmetry.space_group_name_H-M   'P 1'
#
loop_
_entity.id
_entity.type
_entity.pdbx_description
1 polymer ?
#
loop_
_entity_poly.entity_id
_entity_poly.type
_entity_poly.pdbx_seq_one_letter_code
_entity_poly.pdbx_strand_id
1 'polypeptide(L)'
;MLFAPTPASQGPDLFDVLKDGFDKATSTLKRFNHLITNVAPTDQVDTKTLEARLRVGASAIESARQGFQALAELKIHQLMPLSQVQGYENDLVLHLATTAALNCNLCQKMIHEKTTKELGYVLKERAAMVVLPPEAIRLQEPQSWIYLRTYLLNVMSALEDVCRRIKSPMTDQAPCEMLKDKLQIVRALISACHEQMQTVRGMIVEIYSRKLHDQASDCGLPKVLGRLRELEEVDSCMQAEMTDAIKGLINVHLERLSSTEHSLTPERLAMYKGVLTEYAEIRGRVGMQLCVDAAALIEEGNHSRDHLWPTMLDLARALTDQRQAFLELSQFAVHDRQLIGAAKAPTEQASASVTPRLAITTSGESAKSRKVRKETSAASSSTAVPARLANDGRSAAQKQADEVLRVTPLEPSLVAELGGDFIKIAKRLGKDTTNVERLIGDSRHDAATAFDFARTSMQGWFGSRERLLQLKSKLPKQDERIAQIDTQLRLLQTIEHDFDRCEADALKTDPQPRAPHLQRLLAMKGLARVATPNRLPSMGDRDNRGRLFEVRIDHTPQSNGKLPAPWFVHLHTENLVTPAALRSLPYKNFTAVHLKTESEVNLGPRWEEMMRALGNTDAKVHRATIGAQLLGQLWAAGSGGRR
;
A
#
# COMPACT_ATOMS: atom_id res chain seq x y z
N MET A 1 9.64 24.02 53.40
CA MET A 1 8.61 23.12 52.85
C MET A 1 8.39 23.50 51.39
N LEU A 2 8.49 22.56 50.45
CA LEU A 2 7.99 22.64 49.08
C LEU A 2 8.18 21.26 48.41
N PHE A 3 7.41 20.98 47.34
CA PHE A 3 7.45 19.74 46.55
C PHE A 3 7.10 18.44 47.30
N ALA A 4 5.80 18.23 47.53
CA ALA A 4 5.24 16.88 47.45
C ALA A 4 5.04 16.52 45.95
N PRO A 5 5.20 15.26 45.54
CA PRO A 5 4.96 14.86 44.15
C PRO A 5 3.46 14.88 43.84
N THR A 6 3.10 15.47 42.69
CA THR A 6 1.73 15.39 42.15
C THR A 6 1.38 13.93 41.86
N PRO A 7 0.18 13.44 42.21
CA PRO A 7 -0.26 12.12 41.76
C PRO A 7 -0.23 12.03 40.23
N ALA A 8 0.30 10.93 39.70
CA ALA A 8 0.13 10.64 38.29
C ALA A 8 -1.37 10.51 37.99
N SER A 9 -1.86 11.21 36.97
CA SER A 9 -3.25 11.06 36.52
C SER A 9 -3.43 9.61 36.09
N GLN A 10 -4.18 8.83 36.87
CA GLN A 10 -4.73 7.59 36.37
C GLN A 10 -5.62 7.94 35.17
N GLY A 11 -5.50 7.15 34.10
CA GLY A 11 -6.47 7.24 33.00
C GLY A 11 -7.86 6.83 33.49
N PRO A 12 -8.93 7.17 32.75
CA PRO A 12 -10.25 6.61 33.02
C PRO A 12 -10.18 5.08 33.02
N ASP A 13 -10.94 4.44 33.91
CA ASP A 13 -10.88 2.97 34.06
C ASP A 13 -11.29 2.28 32.76
N LEU A 14 -10.63 1.15 32.46
CA LEU A 14 -10.88 0.38 31.24
C LEU A 14 -12.34 -0.09 31.19
N PHE A 15 -12.95 -0.42 32.34
CA PHE A 15 -14.37 -0.73 32.42
C PHE A 15 -15.24 0.47 32.02
N ASP A 16 -15.00 1.65 32.59
CA ASP A 16 -15.79 2.87 32.31
C ASP A 16 -15.67 3.31 30.85
N VAL A 17 -14.47 3.25 30.25
CA VAL A 17 -14.24 3.60 28.84
C VAL A 17 -15.01 2.67 27.89
N LEU A 18 -14.92 1.35 28.12
CA LEU A 18 -15.63 0.37 27.30
C LEU A 18 -17.14 0.43 27.52
N LYS A 19 -17.58 0.74 28.75
CA LYS A 19 -18.99 0.90 29.09
C LYS A 19 -19.61 2.14 28.45
N ASP A 20 -18.95 3.31 28.50
CA ASP A 20 -19.41 4.51 27.77
C ASP A 20 -19.52 4.21 26.26
N GLY A 21 -18.51 3.57 25.68
CA GLY A 21 -18.53 3.14 24.28
C GLY A 21 -19.75 2.28 23.92
N PHE A 22 -20.10 1.31 24.77
CA PHE A 22 -21.29 0.47 24.60
C PHE A 22 -22.62 1.24 24.79
N ASP A 23 -22.75 2.03 25.87
CA ASP A 23 -23.98 2.74 26.18
C ASP A 23 -24.26 3.85 25.13
N LYS A 24 -23.20 4.48 24.61
CA LYS A 24 -23.23 5.41 23.48
C LYS A 24 -23.64 4.76 22.16
N ALA A 25 -23.16 3.54 21.87
CA ALA A 25 -23.57 2.77 20.70
C ALA A 25 -25.07 2.42 20.75
N THR A 26 -25.51 1.90 21.89
CA THR A 26 -26.90 1.56 22.18
C THR A 26 -27.81 2.79 22.07
N SER A 27 -27.40 3.92 22.64
CA SER A 27 -28.12 5.20 22.56
C SER A 27 -28.23 5.73 21.13
N THR A 28 -27.15 5.65 20.34
CA THR A 28 -27.12 6.08 18.93
C THR A 28 -28.12 5.29 18.08
N LEU A 29 -28.12 3.96 18.22
CA LEU A 29 -29.10 3.10 17.55
C LEU A 29 -30.54 3.41 17.99
N LYS A 30 -30.80 3.51 19.30
CA LYS A 30 -32.14 3.83 19.84
C LYS A 30 -32.65 5.18 19.31
N ARG A 31 -31.78 6.19 19.25
CA ARG A 31 -32.10 7.52 18.69
C ARG A 31 -32.42 7.48 17.20
N PHE A 32 -31.63 6.76 16.38
CA PHE A 32 -31.91 6.61 14.95
C PHE A 32 -33.23 5.86 14.69
N ASN A 33 -33.42 4.72 15.36
CA ASN A 33 -34.65 3.93 15.23
C ASN A 33 -35.90 4.75 15.62
N HIS A 34 -35.84 5.55 16.69
CA HIS A 34 -36.92 6.44 17.09
C HIS A 34 -37.16 7.58 16.07
N LEU A 35 -36.10 8.21 15.56
CA LEU A 35 -36.18 9.30 14.58
C LEU A 35 -36.93 8.88 13.32
N ILE A 36 -36.54 7.74 12.73
CA ILE A 36 -37.14 7.25 11.47
C ILE A 36 -38.56 6.72 11.69
N THR A 37 -38.82 6.02 12.80
CA THR A 37 -40.12 5.38 13.05
C THR A 37 -41.20 6.36 13.50
N ASN A 38 -40.85 7.30 14.40
CA ASN A 38 -41.85 8.09 15.13
C ASN A 38 -41.85 9.58 14.77
N VAL A 39 -40.70 10.14 14.35
CA VAL A 39 -40.54 11.59 14.19
C VAL A 39 -40.66 12.04 12.73
N ALA A 40 -40.27 11.20 11.76
CA ALA A 40 -40.29 11.56 10.34
C ALA A 40 -40.81 10.44 9.40
N PRO A 41 -41.96 9.79 9.67
CA PRO A 41 -42.44 8.62 8.90
C PRO A 41 -42.95 8.93 7.49
N THR A 42 -43.13 10.20 7.13
CA THR A 42 -43.83 10.67 5.92
C THR A 42 -43.32 10.05 4.61
N ASP A 43 -44.24 9.73 3.68
CA ASP A 43 -43.89 9.05 2.43
C ASP A 43 -43.39 9.94 1.29
N GLN A 44 -43.73 11.23 1.29
CA GLN A 44 -43.09 12.21 0.39
C GLN A 44 -41.83 12.77 1.06
N VAL A 45 -40.68 12.23 0.68
CA VAL A 45 -39.35 12.64 1.11
C VAL A 45 -38.52 12.93 -0.13
N ASP A 46 -37.85 14.09 -0.19
CA ASP A 46 -36.97 14.41 -1.31
C ASP A 46 -35.65 13.62 -1.24
N THR A 47 -34.94 13.53 -2.37
CA THR A 47 -33.66 12.80 -2.46
C THR A 47 -32.65 13.28 -1.42
N LYS A 48 -32.59 14.59 -1.13
CA LYS A 48 -31.68 15.16 -0.12
C LYS A 48 -32.01 14.68 1.30
N THR A 49 -33.29 14.64 1.67
CA THR A 49 -33.71 14.16 2.99
C THR A 49 -33.57 12.64 3.11
N LEU A 50 -33.74 11.87 2.02
CA LEU A 50 -33.42 10.44 1.99
C LEU A 50 -31.90 10.21 2.19
N GLU A 51 -31.05 10.96 1.49
CA GLU A 51 -29.59 10.85 1.61
C GLU A 51 -29.11 11.21 3.02
N ALA A 52 -29.64 12.27 3.63
CA ALA A 52 -29.34 12.65 4.99
C ALA A 52 -29.72 11.54 6.00
N ARG A 53 -30.87 10.89 5.83
CA ARG A 53 -31.30 9.75 6.67
C ARG A 53 -30.38 8.54 6.50
N LEU A 54 -30.00 8.19 5.27
CA LEU A 54 -29.05 7.12 4.98
C LEU A 54 -27.67 7.39 5.61
N ARG A 55 -27.21 8.65 5.57
CA ARG A 55 -25.95 9.06 6.20
C ARG A 55 -25.96 8.87 7.72
N VAL A 56 -27.03 9.30 8.41
CA VAL A 56 -27.19 9.08 9.86
C VAL A 56 -27.33 7.58 10.19
N GLY A 57 -28.05 6.83 9.37
CA GLY A 57 -28.23 5.39 9.55
C GLY A 57 -26.94 4.60 9.38
N ALA A 58 -26.09 4.98 8.41
CA ALA A 58 -24.76 4.40 8.25
C ALA A 58 -23.86 4.64 9.47
N SER A 59 -23.89 5.84 10.05
CA SER A 59 -23.21 6.14 11.32
C SER A 59 -23.76 5.35 12.50
N ALA A 60 -25.07 5.06 12.54
CA ALA A 60 -25.68 4.23 13.57
C ALA A 60 -25.27 2.75 13.45
N ILE A 61 -25.16 2.21 12.24
CA ILE A 61 -24.60 0.87 11.97
C ILE A 61 -23.14 0.80 12.43
N GLU A 62 -22.32 1.81 12.12
CA GLU A 62 -20.92 1.82 12.51
C GLU A 62 -20.74 1.96 14.04
N SER A 63 -21.59 2.76 14.68
CA SER A 63 -21.64 2.84 16.14
C SER A 63 -22.01 1.48 16.78
N ALA A 64 -22.86 0.67 16.14
CA ALA A 64 -23.14 -0.69 16.59
C ALA A 64 -21.89 -1.59 16.54
N ARG A 65 -21.08 -1.52 15.47
CA ARG A 65 -19.82 -2.29 15.37
C ARG A 65 -18.86 -1.96 16.52
N GLN A 66 -18.75 -0.67 16.85
CA GLN A 66 -17.95 -0.18 17.98
C GLN A 66 -18.49 -0.70 19.33
N GLY A 67 -19.82 -0.66 19.53
CA GLY A 67 -20.45 -1.23 20.73
C GLY A 67 -20.23 -2.75 20.87
N PHE A 68 -20.26 -3.49 19.75
CA PHE A 68 -19.96 -4.92 19.73
C PHE A 68 -18.49 -5.23 20.04
N GLN A 69 -17.56 -4.38 19.57
CA GLN A 69 -16.15 -4.51 19.93
C GLN A 69 -15.93 -4.24 21.43
N ALA A 70 -16.49 -3.15 21.96
CA ALA A 70 -16.38 -2.84 23.38
C ALA A 70 -16.98 -3.94 24.28
N LEU A 71 -18.10 -4.54 23.87
CA LEU A 71 -18.71 -5.68 24.56
C LEU A 71 -17.83 -6.95 24.50
N ALA A 72 -17.11 -7.16 23.39
CA ALA A 72 -16.16 -8.27 23.26
C ALA A 72 -14.92 -8.07 24.15
N GLU A 73 -14.40 -6.84 24.24
CA GLU A 73 -13.28 -6.49 25.12
C GLU A 73 -13.69 -6.61 26.61
N LEU A 74 -14.88 -6.16 26.99
CA LEU A 74 -15.46 -6.38 28.33
C LEU A 74 -15.56 -7.88 28.69
N LYS A 75 -15.96 -8.74 27.73
CA LYS A 75 -15.97 -10.21 27.91
C LYS A 75 -14.54 -10.76 28.07
N ILE A 76 -13.61 -10.38 27.19
CA ILE A 76 -12.23 -10.88 27.17
C ILE A 76 -11.50 -10.55 28.48
N HIS A 77 -11.65 -9.33 28.97
CA HIS A 77 -11.06 -8.89 30.24
C HIS A 77 -11.85 -9.32 31.48
N GLN A 78 -12.95 -10.08 31.32
CA GLN A 78 -13.82 -10.59 32.40
C GLN A 78 -14.40 -9.48 33.30
N LEU A 79 -14.52 -8.26 32.78
CA LEU A 79 -14.99 -7.08 33.51
C LEU A 79 -16.52 -7.04 33.68
N MET A 80 -17.23 -8.05 33.17
CA MET A 80 -18.69 -8.11 33.17
C MET A 80 -19.18 -9.57 33.28
N PRO A 81 -20.21 -9.88 34.11
CA PRO A 81 -20.81 -11.21 34.17
C PRO A 81 -21.42 -11.64 32.82
N LEU A 82 -21.27 -12.93 32.47
CA LEU A 82 -21.74 -13.46 31.18
C LEU A 82 -23.25 -13.23 30.93
N SER A 83 -24.08 -13.25 31.97
CA SER A 83 -25.51 -12.93 31.85
C SER A 83 -25.80 -11.48 31.48
N GLN A 84 -24.95 -10.53 31.91
CA GLN A 84 -25.03 -9.13 31.48
C GLN A 84 -24.51 -8.98 30.05
N VAL A 85 -23.39 -9.65 29.70
CA VAL A 85 -22.88 -9.69 28.31
C VAL A 85 -23.95 -10.21 27.35
N GLN A 86 -24.65 -11.30 27.70
CA GLN A 86 -25.75 -11.85 26.90
C GLN A 86 -26.92 -10.85 26.76
N GLY A 87 -27.33 -10.20 27.85
CA GLY A 87 -28.40 -9.19 27.83
C GLY A 87 -28.07 -7.99 26.92
N TYR A 88 -26.84 -7.48 27.04
CA TYR A 88 -26.34 -6.37 26.23
C TYR A 88 -26.12 -6.74 24.76
N GLU A 89 -25.65 -7.95 24.45
CA GLU A 89 -25.58 -8.43 23.05
C GLU A 89 -26.99 -8.52 22.44
N ASN A 90 -27.96 -9.09 23.15
CA ASN A 90 -29.32 -9.23 22.64
C ASN A 90 -29.97 -7.88 22.29
N ASP A 91 -29.80 -6.86 23.14
CA ASP A 91 -30.31 -5.49 22.91
C ASP A 91 -29.61 -4.83 21.72
N LEU A 92 -28.29 -4.99 21.59
CA LEU A 92 -27.51 -4.40 20.49
C LEU A 92 -27.79 -5.10 19.15
N VAL A 93 -27.99 -6.42 19.12
CA VAL A 93 -28.40 -7.20 17.93
C VAL A 93 -29.81 -6.80 17.49
N LEU A 94 -30.77 -6.69 18.41
CA LEU A 94 -32.13 -6.25 18.13
C LEU A 94 -32.15 -4.85 17.49
N HIS A 95 -31.36 -3.93 18.05
CA HIS A 95 -31.30 -2.56 17.58
C HIS A 95 -30.53 -2.39 16.27
N LEU A 96 -29.45 -3.17 16.04
CA LEU A 96 -28.79 -3.21 14.73
C LEU A 96 -29.72 -3.79 13.66
N ALA A 97 -30.43 -4.90 13.94
CA ALA A 97 -31.38 -5.50 13.01
C ALA A 97 -32.47 -4.51 12.58
N THR A 98 -32.97 -3.72 13.54
CA THR A 98 -33.97 -2.67 13.28
C THR A 98 -33.37 -1.53 12.45
N THR A 99 -32.17 -1.05 12.81
CA THR A 99 -31.48 0.02 12.06
C THR A 99 -31.14 -0.41 10.63
N ALA A 100 -30.66 -1.63 10.42
CA ALA A 100 -30.35 -2.16 9.09
C ALA A 100 -31.62 -2.33 8.23
N ALA A 101 -32.72 -2.83 8.80
CA ALA A 101 -34.02 -2.90 8.12
C ALA A 101 -34.53 -1.52 7.66
N LEU A 102 -34.44 -0.51 8.53
CA LEU A 102 -34.84 0.85 8.19
C LEU A 102 -33.95 1.46 7.09
N ASN A 103 -32.64 1.16 7.08
CA ASN A 103 -31.75 1.61 6.01
C ASN A 103 -31.97 0.86 4.69
N CYS A 104 -32.28 -0.44 4.70
CA CYS A 104 -32.74 -1.18 3.51
C CYS A 104 -33.97 -0.50 2.88
N ASN A 105 -34.97 -0.14 3.70
CA ASN A 105 -36.17 0.54 3.22
C ASN A 105 -35.88 1.96 2.70
N LEU A 106 -34.93 2.68 3.29
CA LEU A 106 -34.47 3.98 2.78
C LEU A 106 -33.71 3.86 1.45
N CYS A 107 -32.87 2.83 1.28
CA CYS A 107 -32.23 2.53 -0.01
C CYS A 107 -33.28 2.19 -1.08
N GLN A 108 -34.27 1.36 -0.76
CA GLN A 108 -35.36 1.03 -1.67
C GLN A 108 -36.16 2.27 -2.08
N LYS A 109 -36.50 3.16 -1.11
CA LYS A 109 -37.16 4.44 -1.41
C LYS A 109 -36.29 5.34 -2.28
N MET A 110 -34.98 5.40 -2.07
CA MET A 110 -34.05 6.16 -2.92
C MET A 110 -33.98 5.61 -4.35
N ILE A 111 -33.90 4.28 -4.53
CA ILE A 111 -33.91 3.66 -5.87
C ILE A 111 -35.23 3.95 -6.59
N HIS A 112 -36.36 3.82 -5.89
CA HIS A 112 -37.68 4.10 -6.46
C HIS A 112 -37.86 5.57 -6.83
N GLU A 113 -37.43 6.50 -5.96
CA GLU A 113 -37.44 7.94 -6.21
C GLU A 113 -36.62 8.28 -7.47
N LYS A 114 -35.37 7.79 -7.56
CA LYS A 114 -34.50 8.02 -8.72
C LYS A 114 -35.07 7.43 -10.00
N THR A 115 -35.48 6.16 -9.99
CA THR A 115 -36.01 5.50 -11.19
C THR A 115 -37.31 6.14 -11.66
N THR A 116 -38.24 6.46 -10.76
CA THR A 116 -39.56 6.98 -11.13
C THR A 116 -39.56 8.46 -11.49
N LYS A 117 -38.80 9.31 -10.78
CA LYS A 117 -38.78 10.77 -11.05
C LYS A 117 -37.66 11.24 -11.96
N GLU A 118 -36.46 10.66 -11.85
CA GLU A 118 -35.31 11.11 -12.65
C GLU A 118 -35.17 10.32 -13.96
N LEU A 119 -35.58 9.05 -13.99
CA LEU A 119 -35.56 8.20 -15.20
C LEU A 119 -36.95 7.98 -15.83
N GLY A 120 -38.01 8.53 -15.23
CA GLY A 120 -39.39 8.41 -15.72
C GLY A 120 -39.94 6.98 -15.73
N TYR A 121 -39.30 6.05 -15.03
CA TYR A 121 -39.56 4.61 -15.14
C TYR A 121 -40.02 3.98 -13.82
N VAL A 122 -41.14 3.26 -13.87
CA VAL A 122 -41.67 2.48 -12.76
C VAL A 122 -41.17 1.04 -12.87
N LEU A 123 -40.34 0.58 -11.92
CA LEU A 123 -39.98 -0.84 -11.81
C LEU A 123 -41.25 -1.69 -11.64
N LYS A 124 -41.59 -2.46 -12.67
CA LYS A 124 -42.68 -3.46 -12.62
C LYS A 124 -42.20 -4.84 -12.18
N GLU A 125 -40.92 -5.15 -12.36
CA GLU A 125 -40.29 -6.41 -11.94
C GLU A 125 -38.95 -6.15 -11.25
N ARG A 126 -38.56 -7.01 -10.30
CA ARG A 126 -37.48 -6.72 -9.33
C ARG A 126 -36.06 -7.13 -9.74
N ALA A 127 -35.88 -7.76 -10.90
CA ALA A 127 -34.60 -8.36 -11.28
C ALA A 127 -34.24 -8.20 -12.77
N ALA A 128 -34.96 -7.38 -13.54
CA ALA A 128 -34.66 -7.16 -14.95
C ALA A 128 -33.67 -6.01 -15.14
N MET A 129 -32.63 -6.21 -15.97
CA MET A 129 -31.98 -5.09 -16.65
C MET A 129 -32.97 -4.52 -17.66
N VAL A 130 -33.46 -3.29 -17.45
CA VAL A 130 -34.49 -2.68 -18.31
C VAL A 130 -33.85 -1.70 -19.28
N VAL A 131 -34.36 -1.66 -20.51
CA VAL A 131 -34.06 -0.58 -21.48
C VAL A 131 -34.62 0.74 -20.93
N LEU A 132 -33.76 1.50 -20.28
CA LEU A 132 -34.06 2.82 -19.72
C LEU A 132 -33.92 3.91 -20.79
N PRO A 133 -34.60 5.08 -20.66
CA PRO A 133 -34.47 6.16 -21.63
C PRO A 133 -33.02 6.69 -21.70
N PRO A 134 -32.31 6.62 -22.83
CA PRO A 134 -30.89 6.97 -22.90
C PRO A 134 -30.60 8.43 -22.49
N GLU A 135 -31.49 9.36 -22.86
CA GLU A 135 -31.35 10.77 -22.47
C GLU A 135 -31.51 11.00 -20.96
N ALA A 136 -32.32 10.17 -20.28
CA ALA A 136 -32.47 10.28 -18.83
C ALA A 136 -31.25 9.68 -18.09
N ILE A 137 -30.63 8.64 -18.65
CA ILE A 137 -29.35 8.09 -18.15
C ILE A 137 -28.24 9.13 -18.26
N ARG A 138 -28.15 9.88 -19.37
CA ARG A 138 -27.14 10.93 -19.58
C ARG A 138 -27.19 12.06 -18.55
N LEU A 139 -28.36 12.29 -17.92
CA LEU A 139 -28.56 13.29 -16.87
C LEU A 139 -28.24 12.77 -15.45
N GLN A 140 -27.82 11.51 -15.29
CA GLN A 140 -27.50 10.92 -13.98
C GLN A 140 -26.07 11.21 -13.52
N GLU A 141 -25.94 11.70 -12.30
CA GLU A 141 -24.65 11.82 -11.60
C GLU A 141 -24.17 10.46 -11.05
N PRO A 142 -23.05 9.89 -11.54
CA PRO A 142 -22.57 8.56 -11.12
C PRO A 142 -22.33 8.48 -9.60
N GLN A 143 -21.84 9.56 -9.01
CA GLN A 143 -21.53 9.64 -7.57
C GLN A 143 -22.75 9.36 -6.70
N SER A 144 -23.95 9.76 -7.12
CA SER A 144 -25.19 9.50 -6.37
C SER A 144 -25.50 8.00 -6.26
N TRP A 145 -25.21 7.23 -7.31
CA TRP A 145 -25.35 5.77 -7.31
C TRP A 145 -24.19 5.07 -6.58
N ILE A 146 -22.98 5.62 -6.65
CA ILE A 146 -21.81 5.10 -5.90
C ILE A 146 -22.02 5.24 -4.38
N TYR A 147 -22.60 6.34 -3.90
CA TYR A 147 -23.00 6.47 -2.50
C TYR A 147 -24.09 5.45 -2.13
N LEU A 148 -25.10 5.25 -2.98
CA LEU A 148 -26.19 4.30 -2.75
C LEU A 148 -25.69 2.84 -2.69
N ARG A 149 -24.74 2.46 -3.56
CA ARG A 149 -24.00 1.19 -3.50
C ARG A 149 -23.29 1.03 -2.15
N THR A 150 -22.66 2.08 -1.67
CA THR A 150 -21.90 2.08 -0.40
C THR A 150 -22.83 1.92 0.81
N TYR A 151 -24.00 2.58 0.81
CA TYR A 151 -25.02 2.38 1.84
C TYR A 151 -25.57 0.94 1.82
N LEU A 152 -25.87 0.39 0.65
CA LEU A 152 -26.34 -1.00 0.52
C LEU A 152 -25.31 -2.03 1.03
N LEU A 153 -24.02 -1.88 0.70
CA LEU A 153 -22.96 -2.76 1.22
C LEU A 153 -22.90 -2.73 2.76
N ASN A 154 -23.02 -1.54 3.36
CA ASN A 154 -23.02 -1.38 4.81
C ASN A 154 -24.24 -2.04 5.47
N VAL A 155 -25.41 -1.98 4.83
CA VAL A 155 -26.64 -2.65 5.27
C VAL A 155 -26.56 -4.17 5.14
N MET A 156 -26.03 -4.69 4.01
CA MET A 156 -25.83 -6.13 3.82
C MET A 156 -24.92 -6.72 4.90
N SER A 157 -23.75 -6.11 5.13
CA SER A 157 -22.85 -6.49 6.22
C SER A 157 -23.56 -6.48 7.58
N ALA A 158 -24.35 -5.44 7.89
CA ALA A 158 -25.07 -5.36 9.15
C ALA A 158 -26.13 -6.47 9.33
N LEU A 159 -26.84 -6.85 8.27
CA LEU A 159 -27.82 -7.94 8.29
C LEU A 159 -27.14 -9.32 8.42
N GLU A 160 -26.01 -9.52 7.73
CA GLU A 160 -25.18 -10.72 7.87
C GLU A 160 -24.56 -10.84 9.27
N ASP A 161 -24.06 -9.74 9.85
CA ASP A 161 -23.53 -9.69 11.20
C ASP A 161 -24.61 -10.05 12.24
N VAL A 162 -25.85 -9.57 12.05
CA VAL A 162 -27.02 -9.96 12.84
C VAL A 162 -27.32 -11.45 12.69
N CYS A 163 -27.37 -12.00 11.48
CA CYS A 163 -27.53 -13.44 11.26
C CYS A 163 -26.44 -14.26 11.95
N ARG A 164 -25.18 -13.80 11.89
CA ARG A 164 -24.02 -14.47 12.50
C ARG A 164 -24.14 -14.50 14.03
N ARG A 165 -24.49 -13.38 14.66
CA ARG A 165 -24.67 -13.27 16.12
C ARG A 165 -25.86 -14.04 16.65
N ILE A 166 -26.97 -14.10 15.90
CA ILE A 166 -28.11 -14.95 16.27
C ILE A 166 -27.75 -16.44 16.19
N LYS A 167 -26.94 -16.86 15.20
CA LYS A 167 -26.46 -18.25 15.09
C LYS A 167 -25.35 -18.61 16.09
N SER A 168 -24.51 -17.64 16.47
CA SER A 168 -23.33 -17.85 17.32
C SER A 168 -23.16 -16.68 18.32
N PRO A 169 -24.00 -16.60 19.37
CA PRO A 169 -23.89 -15.57 20.40
C PRO A 169 -22.56 -15.63 21.15
N MET A 170 -22.10 -14.49 21.67
CA MET A 170 -20.81 -14.36 22.36
C MET A 170 -20.71 -15.16 23.66
N THR A 171 -21.80 -15.67 24.22
CA THR A 171 -21.81 -16.44 25.48
C THR A 171 -22.13 -17.93 25.31
N ASP A 172 -22.21 -18.42 24.06
CA ASP A 172 -22.60 -19.80 23.68
C ASP A 172 -23.99 -20.24 24.17
N GLN A 173 -24.75 -19.31 24.76
CA GLN A 173 -26.13 -19.49 25.21
C GLN A 173 -27.11 -19.24 24.06
N ALA A 174 -28.26 -19.92 24.08
CA ALA A 174 -29.27 -19.75 23.04
C ALA A 174 -29.78 -18.29 22.94
N PRO A 175 -30.02 -17.76 21.72
CA PRO A 175 -30.64 -16.46 21.54
C PRO A 175 -32.10 -16.49 22.03
N CYS A 176 -32.60 -15.36 22.53
CA CYS A 176 -33.99 -15.26 22.96
C CYS A 176 -34.97 -15.39 21.77
N GLU A 177 -36.19 -15.88 22.01
CA GLU A 177 -37.18 -16.17 20.96
C GLU A 177 -37.45 -14.97 20.03
N MET A 178 -37.52 -13.76 20.59
CA MET A 178 -37.69 -12.50 19.85
C MET A 178 -36.61 -12.30 18.76
N LEU A 179 -35.37 -12.75 18.96
CA LEU A 179 -34.33 -12.68 17.93
C LEU A 179 -34.48 -13.76 16.86
N LYS A 180 -35.05 -14.93 17.20
CA LYS A 180 -35.36 -15.99 16.22
C LYS A 180 -36.47 -15.54 15.27
N ASP A 181 -37.49 -14.85 15.78
CA ASP A 181 -38.56 -14.26 14.95
C ASP A 181 -38.00 -13.21 13.98
N LYS A 182 -37.09 -12.35 14.46
CA LYS A 182 -36.42 -11.33 13.62
C LYS A 182 -35.56 -11.94 12.52
N LEU A 183 -35.01 -13.13 12.71
CA LEU A 183 -34.11 -13.79 11.77
C LEU A 183 -34.76 -14.03 10.39
N GLN A 184 -36.07 -14.33 10.34
CA GLN A 184 -36.80 -14.48 9.06
C GLN A 184 -36.95 -13.16 8.31
N ILE A 185 -37.22 -12.06 9.04
CA ILE A 185 -37.34 -10.72 8.47
C ILE A 185 -35.96 -10.26 7.93
N VAL A 186 -34.88 -10.51 8.67
CA VAL A 186 -33.50 -10.21 8.26
C VAL A 186 -33.13 -10.93 6.95
N ARG A 187 -33.50 -12.20 6.78
CA ARG A 187 -33.28 -12.96 5.52
C ARG A 187 -33.99 -12.33 4.32
N ALA A 188 -35.26 -11.95 4.48
CA ALA A 188 -36.01 -11.29 3.41
C ALA A 188 -35.38 -9.94 3.01
N LEU A 189 -34.83 -9.20 3.99
CA LEU A 189 -34.11 -7.95 3.76
C LEU A 189 -32.76 -8.16 3.07
N ILE A 190 -32.02 -9.23 3.38
CA ILE A 190 -30.78 -9.59 2.66
C ILE A 190 -31.09 -9.85 1.19
N SER A 191 -32.14 -10.63 0.89
CA SER A 191 -32.60 -10.87 -0.49
C SER A 191 -32.88 -9.55 -1.23
N ALA A 192 -33.69 -8.67 -0.62
CA ALA A 192 -34.03 -7.36 -1.18
C ALA A 192 -32.78 -6.46 -1.36
N CYS A 193 -31.79 -6.55 -0.47
CA CYS A 193 -30.53 -5.81 -0.61
C CYS A 193 -29.71 -6.31 -1.81
N HIS A 194 -29.68 -7.62 -2.09
CA HIS A 194 -29.02 -8.14 -3.29
C HIS A 194 -29.71 -7.67 -4.59
N GLU A 195 -31.05 -7.72 -4.66
CA GLU A 195 -31.83 -7.18 -5.80
C GLU A 195 -31.52 -5.69 -6.06
N GLN A 196 -31.56 -4.89 -4.99
CA GLN A 196 -31.21 -3.46 -5.02
C GLN A 196 -29.75 -3.23 -5.43
N MET A 197 -28.81 -4.05 -4.93
CA MET A 197 -27.40 -3.95 -5.25
C MET A 197 -27.11 -4.18 -6.74
N GLN A 198 -27.75 -5.19 -7.34
CA GLN A 198 -27.58 -5.45 -8.78
C GLN A 198 -28.20 -4.33 -9.63
N THR A 199 -29.34 -3.79 -9.21
CA THR A 199 -29.95 -2.60 -9.85
C THR A 199 -28.98 -1.40 -9.84
N VAL A 200 -28.38 -1.10 -8.69
CA VAL A 200 -27.43 0.02 -8.55
C VAL A 200 -26.13 -0.23 -9.32
N ARG A 201 -25.59 -1.46 -9.32
CA ARG A 201 -24.40 -1.81 -10.11
C ARG A 201 -24.64 -1.71 -11.62
N GLY A 202 -25.80 -2.17 -12.09
CA GLY A 202 -26.25 -2.00 -13.48
C GLY A 202 -26.30 -0.52 -13.87
N MET A 203 -26.95 0.32 -13.05
CA MET A 203 -27.01 1.76 -13.28
C MET A 203 -25.62 2.43 -13.38
N ILE A 204 -24.69 2.09 -12.48
CA ILE A 204 -23.33 2.66 -12.52
C ILE A 204 -22.62 2.29 -13.83
N VAL A 205 -22.70 1.03 -14.27
CA VAL A 205 -22.13 0.62 -15.55
C VAL A 205 -22.81 1.36 -16.71
N GLU A 206 -24.14 1.40 -16.76
CA GLU A 206 -24.88 1.99 -17.87
C GLU A 206 -24.62 3.50 -18.04
N ILE A 207 -24.53 4.26 -16.93
CA ILE A 207 -24.17 5.69 -16.97
C ILE A 207 -22.77 5.89 -17.56
N TYR A 208 -21.79 5.09 -17.14
CA TYR A 208 -20.42 5.18 -17.67
C TYR A 208 -20.31 4.66 -19.11
N SER A 209 -21.08 3.63 -19.49
CA SER A 209 -21.17 3.13 -20.87
C SER A 209 -21.74 4.19 -21.82
N ARG A 210 -22.85 4.87 -21.47
CA ARG A 210 -23.42 5.95 -22.30
C ARG A 210 -22.47 7.14 -22.39
N LYS A 211 -21.89 7.57 -21.26
CA LYS A 211 -20.91 8.66 -21.22
C LYS A 211 -19.67 8.35 -22.08
N LEU A 212 -19.15 7.11 -22.05
CA LEU A 212 -18.02 6.71 -22.88
C LEU A 212 -18.41 6.56 -24.36
N HIS A 213 -19.63 6.08 -24.65
CA HIS A 213 -20.15 5.96 -26.01
C HIS A 213 -20.12 7.31 -26.73
N ASP A 214 -20.70 8.34 -26.10
CA ASP A 214 -20.81 9.67 -26.70
C ASP A 214 -19.41 10.28 -26.93
N GLN A 215 -18.53 10.25 -25.91
CA GLN A 215 -17.15 10.70 -26.02
C GLN A 215 -16.35 9.95 -27.10
N ALA A 216 -16.53 8.62 -27.22
CA ALA A 216 -15.83 7.79 -28.19
C ALA A 216 -16.38 7.95 -29.61
N SER A 217 -17.66 8.31 -29.76
CA SER A 217 -18.27 8.72 -31.02
C SER A 217 -17.65 10.03 -31.50
N ASP A 218 -17.67 11.07 -30.67
CA ASP A 218 -17.14 12.40 -30.99
C ASP A 218 -15.63 12.37 -31.33
N CYS A 219 -14.86 11.51 -30.66
CA CYS A 219 -13.43 11.33 -30.90
C CYS A 219 -13.06 10.34 -32.02
N GLY A 220 -14.05 9.70 -32.65
CA GLY A 220 -13.86 8.74 -33.75
C GLY A 220 -13.09 7.48 -33.34
N LEU A 221 -13.47 6.82 -32.25
CA LEU A 221 -12.79 5.64 -31.70
C LEU A 221 -13.60 4.34 -31.89
N PRO A 222 -13.62 3.74 -33.10
CA PRO A 222 -14.45 2.57 -33.40
C PRO A 222 -14.09 1.32 -32.56
N LYS A 223 -12.83 1.20 -32.11
CA LYS A 223 -12.36 0.13 -31.21
C LYS A 223 -13.00 0.21 -29.82
N VAL A 224 -13.30 1.42 -29.33
CA VAL A 224 -13.99 1.63 -28.04
C VAL A 224 -15.48 1.37 -28.20
N LEU A 225 -16.09 1.93 -29.25
CA LEU A 225 -17.50 1.68 -29.59
C LEU A 225 -17.81 0.19 -29.84
N GLY A 226 -16.87 -0.56 -30.40
CA GLY A 226 -16.99 -2.02 -30.58
C GLY A 226 -17.13 -2.77 -29.26
N ARG A 227 -16.38 -2.39 -28.22
CA ARG A 227 -16.48 -3.00 -26.88
C ARG A 227 -17.73 -2.61 -26.12
N LEU A 228 -18.25 -1.40 -26.36
CA LEU A 228 -19.53 -0.99 -25.78
C LEU A 228 -20.68 -1.81 -26.37
N ARG A 229 -20.63 -2.15 -27.67
CA ARG A 229 -21.54 -3.14 -28.25
C ARG A 229 -21.32 -4.56 -27.72
N GLU A 230 -20.08 -5.00 -27.49
CA GLU A 230 -19.80 -6.29 -26.84
C GLU A 230 -20.52 -6.39 -25.46
N LEU A 231 -20.60 -5.30 -24.70
CA LEU A 231 -21.40 -5.26 -23.46
C LEU A 231 -22.91 -5.31 -23.73
N GLU A 232 -23.43 -4.49 -24.64
CA GLU A 232 -24.87 -4.45 -24.96
C GLU A 232 -25.38 -5.77 -25.54
N GLU A 233 -24.59 -6.44 -26.38
CA GLU A 233 -24.89 -7.75 -26.98
C GLU A 233 -24.93 -8.85 -25.91
N VAL A 234 -23.96 -8.88 -24.99
CA VAL A 234 -23.86 -9.86 -23.90
C VAL A 234 -24.98 -9.68 -22.87
N ASP A 235 -25.29 -8.43 -22.51
CA ASP A 235 -26.41 -8.10 -21.63
C ASP A 235 -27.74 -8.56 -22.24
N SER A 236 -27.95 -8.29 -23.53
CA SER A 236 -29.17 -8.66 -24.26
C SER A 236 -29.33 -10.18 -24.41
N CYS A 237 -28.24 -10.90 -24.70
CA CYS A 237 -28.31 -12.35 -24.93
C CYS A 237 -28.43 -13.15 -23.62
N MET A 238 -27.73 -12.74 -22.55
CA MET A 238 -27.68 -13.50 -21.30
C MET A 238 -28.73 -13.07 -20.26
N GLN A 239 -29.56 -12.05 -20.55
CA GLN A 239 -30.44 -11.41 -19.56
C GLN A 239 -31.27 -12.38 -18.72
N ALA A 240 -32.03 -13.29 -19.36
CA ALA A 240 -32.97 -14.17 -18.66
C ALA A 240 -32.22 -15.21 -17.79
N GLU A 241 -31.20 -15.83 -18.34
CA GLU A 241 -30.39 -16.85 -17.66
C GLU A 241 -29.61 -16.26 -16.48
N MET A 242 -29.04 -15.07 -16.66
CA MET A 242 -28.34 -14.32 -15.61
C MET A 242 -29.31 -13.89 -14.49
N THR A 243 -30.50 -13.42 -14.86
CA THR A 243 -31.56 -13.05 -13.90
C THR A 243 -31.98 -14.22 -13.01
N ASP A 244 -32.18 -15.40 -13.58
CA ASP A 244 -32.58 -16.59 -12.81
C ASP A 244 -31.41 -17.26 -12.07
N ALA A 245 -30.19 -17.18 -12.61
CA ALA A 245 -28.98 -17.59 -11.90
C ALA A 245 -28.74 -16.74 -10.64
N ILE A 246 -28.90 -15.42 -10.72
CA ILE A 246 -28.77 -14.52 -9.57
C ILE A 246 -29.80 -14.87 -8.48
N LYS A 247 -31.09 -14.99 -8.83
CA LYS A 247 -32.14 -15.40 -7.87
C LYS A 247 -31.80 -16.74 -7.22
N GLY A 248 -31.36 -17.71 -8.02
CA GLY A 248 -30.98 -19.04 -7.55
C GLY A 248 -29.82 -19.03 -6.55
N LEU A 249 -28.75 -18.29 -6.83
CA LEU A 249 -27.61 -18.22 -5.91
C LEU A 249 -27.91 -17.39 -4.65
N ILE A 250 -28.74 -16.34 -4.75
CA ILE A 250 -29.23 -15.61 -3.57
C ILE A 250 -30.03 -16.55 -2.66
N ASN A 251 -30.94 -17.35 -3.21
CA ASN A 251 -31.70 -18.32 -2.42
C ASN A 251 -30.79 -19.34 -1.71
N VAL A 252 -29.80 -19.91 -2.40
CA VAL A 252 -28.83 -20.84 -1.76
C VAL A 252 -27.99 -20.15 -0.67
N HIS A 253 -27.63 -18.88 -0.85
CA HIS A 253 -26.99 -18.09 0.21
C HIS A 253 -27.91 -17.93 1.45
N LEU A 254 -29.20 -17.63 1.23
CA LEU A 254 -30.19 -17.49 2.30
C LEU A 254 -30.51 -18.82 3.00
N GLU A 255 -30.52 -19.93 2.26
CA GLU A 255 -30.66 -21.30 2.79
C GLU A 255 -29.47 -21.66 3.69
N ARG A 256 -28.24 -21.27 3.31
CA ARG A 256 -27.05 -21.38 4.16
C ARG A 256 -27.11 -20.48 5.41
N LEU A 257 -27.68 -19.27 5.29
CA LEU A 257 -28.07 -18.44 6.44
C LEU A 257 -29.27 -19.01 7.24
N SER A 258 -29.87 -20.11 6.77
CA SER A 258 -30.99 -20.80 7.41
C SER A 258 -30.64 -22.16 8.00
N SER A 259 -29.56 -22.81 7.53
CA SER A 259 -29.27 -24.22 7.81
C SER A 259 -30.42 -25.15 7.38
N THR A 260 -31.13 -24.77 6.30
CA THR A 260 -32.22 -25.55 5.69
C THR A 260 -31.71 -26.34 4.50
N GLU A 261 -32.47 -27.36 4.09
CA GLU A 261 -32.28 -28.03 2.80
C GLU A 261 -32.29 -27.01 1.64
N HIS A 262 -31.56 -27.31 0.58
CA HIS A 262 -31.32 -26.38 -0.52
C HIS A 262 -32.37 -26.54 -1.63
N SER A 263 -32.81 -25.42 -2.23
CA SER A 263 -33.81 -25.44 -3.30
C SER A 263 -33.24 -25.80 -4.70
N LEU A 264 -31.91 -25.83 -4.85
CA LEU A 264 -31.24 -26.18 -6.10
C LEU A 264 -30.51 -27.52 -6.00
N THR A 265 -30.62 -28.33 -7.05
CA THR A 265 -29.80 -29.54 -7.22
C THR A 265 -28.33 -29.16 -7.52
N PRO A 266 -27.35 -30.03 -7.27
CA PRO A 266 -25.94 -29.78 -7.57
C PRO A 266 -25.68 -29.38 -9.03
N GLU A 267 -26.42 -29.98 -9.97
CA GLU A 267 -26.31 -29.74 -11.41
C GLU A 267 -26.84 -28.35 -11.78
N ARG A 268 -28.03 -27.99 -11.27
CA ARG A 268 -28.63 -26.66 -11.51
C ARG A 268 -27.81 -25.55 -10.85
N LEU A 269 -27.21 -25.83 -9.69
CA LEU A 269 -26.29 -24.94 -9.02
C LEU A 269 -24.96 -24.76 -9.79
N ALA A 270 -24.41 -25.83 -10.37
CA ALA A 270 -23.24 -25.75 -11.24
C ALA A 270 -23.53 -24.94 -12.52
N MET A 271 -24.70 -25.16 -13.14
CA MET A 271 -25.17 -24.42 -14.31
C MET A 271 -25.26 -22.91 -14.03
N TYR A 272 -25.93 -22.49 -12.94
CA TYR A 272 -26.05 -21.08 -12.57
C TYR A 272 -24.70 -20.42 -12.24
N LYS A 273 -23.76 -21.14 -11.61
CA LYS A 273 -22.38 -20.66 -11.42
C LYS A 273 -21.64 -20.50 -12.75
N GLY A 274 -21.86 -21.41 -13.71
CA GLY A 274 -21.31 -21.31 -15.07
C GLY A 274 -21.73 -20.02 -15.76
N VAL A 275 -23.05 -19.81 -15.91
CA VAL A 275 -23.66 -18.61 -16.52
C VAL A 275 -23.13 -17.32 -15.87
N LEU A 276 -23.11 -17.25 -14.53
CA LEU A 276 -22.63 -16.06 -13.82
C LEU A 276 -21.12 -15.84 -13.96
N THR A 277 -20.32 -16.91 -13.99
CA THR A 277 -18.86 -16.79 -14.19
C THR A 277 -18.55 -16.37 -15.62
N GLU A 278 -19.22 -16.93 -16.62
CA GLU A 278 -19.04 -16.57 -18.03
C GLU A 278 -19.39 -15.10 -18.29
N TYR A 279 -20.58 -14.67 -17.86
CA TYR A 279 -21.01 -13.26 -17.93
C TYR A 279 -20.03 -12.31 -17.24
N ALA A 280 -19.54 -12.69 -16.05
CA ALA A 280 -18.57 -11.92 -15.28
C ALA A 280 -17.19 -11.83 -15.98
N GLU A 281 -16.71 -12.92 -16.59
CA GLU A 281 -15.43 -12.93 -17.32
C GLU A 281 -15.51 -12.21 -18.66
N ILE A 282 -16.64 -12.25 -19.39
CA ILE A 282 -16.80 -11.45 -20.62
C ILE A 282 -16.73 -9.96 -20.29
N ARG A 283 -17.56 -9.49 -19.33
CA ARG A 283 -17.54 -8.10 -18.85
C ARG A 283 -16.18 -7.71 -18.24
N GLY A 284 -15.51 -8.64 -17.57
CA GLY A 284 -14.15 -8.48 -17.06
C GLY A 284 -13.09 -8.27 -18.15
N ARG A 285 -13.15 -9.03 -19.25
CA ARG A 285 -12.26 -8.83 -20.41
C ARG A 285 -12.47 -7.46 -21.05
N VAL A 286 -13.71 -7.00 -21.23
CA VAL A 286 -13.98 -5.65 -21.73
C VAL A 286 -13.35 -4.59 -20.82
N GLY A 287 -13.56 -4.69 -19.50
CA GLY A 287 -12.95 -3.78 -18.52
C GLY A 287 -11.42 -3.74 -18.60
N MET A 288 -10.76 -4.91 -18.68
CA MET A 288 -9.31 -5.00 -18.87
C MET A 288 -8.84 -4.34 -20.17
N GLN A 289 -9.55 -4.57 -21.28
CA GLN A 289 -9.19 -3.96 -22.56
C GLN A 289 -9.41 -2.44 -22.59
N LEU A 290 -10.37 -1.91 -21.82
CA LEU A 290 -10.57 -0.46 -21.65
C LEU A 290 -9.39 0.18 -20.89
N CYS A 291 -8.81 -0.51 -19.90
CA CYS A 291 -7.58 -0.06 -19.24
C CYS A 291 -6.38 -0.03 -20.21
N VAL A 292 -6.27 -1.00 -21.13
CA VAL A 292 -5.22 -1.02 -22.15
C VAL A 292 -5.37 0.12 -23.16
N ASP A 293 -6.59 0.43 -23.61
CA ASP A 293 -6.83 1.57 -24.50
C ASP A 293 -6.66 2.91 -23.79
N ALA A 294 -7.00 3.01 -22.50
CA ALA A 294 -6.72 4.18 -21.67
C ALA A 294 -5.21 4.46 -21.58
N ALA A 295 -4.39 3.42 -21.36
CA ALA A 295 -2.94 3.54 -21.37
C ALA A 295 -2.40 4.00 -22.75
N ALA A 296 -2.87 3.39 -23.83
CA ALA A 296 -2.49 3.76 -25.19
C ALA A 296 -2.81 5.24 -25.51
N LEU A 297 -3.99 5.75 -25.13
CA LEU A 297 -4.35 7.16 -25.30
C LEU A 297 -3.47 8.12 -24.48
N ILE A 298 -2.98 7.69 -23.32
CA ILE A 298 -2.05 8.47 -22.49
C ILE A 298 -0.66 8.51 -23.15
N GLU A 299 -0.19 7.39 -23.68
CA GLU A 299 1.08 7.22 -24.41
C GLU A 299 1.10 7.93 -25.77
N GLU A 300 -0.02 7.98 -26.50
CA GLU A 300 -0.17 8.70 -27.79
C GLU A 300 0.13 10.21 -27.69
N GLY A 301 0.15 10.80 -26.49
CA GLY A 301 0.54 12.20 -26.25
C GLY A 301 -0.44 13.26 -26.77
N ASN A 302 -1.49 12.87 -27.50
CA ASN A 302 -2.45 13.82 -28.08
C ASN A 302 -3.46 14.33 -27.04
N HIS A 303 -3.42 15.62 -26.74
CA HIS A 303 -4.30 16.29 -25.79
C HIS A 303 -5.79 16.35 -26.20
N SER A 304 -6.14 16.14 -27.48
CA SER A 304 -7.54 16.27 -27.93
C SER A 304 -8.47 15.15 -27.41
N ARG A 305 -7.92 14.13 -26.75
CA ARG A 305 -8.64 12.94 -26.25
C ARG A 305 -8.55 12.75 -24.73
N ASP A 306 -8.00 13.72 -24.00
CA ASP A 306 -7.67 13.58 -22.56
C ASP A 306 -8.90 13.38 -21.64
N HIS A 307 -10.12 13.61 -22.14
CA HIS A 307 -11.37 13.41 -21.40
C HIS A 307 -11.94 11.97 -21.47
N LEU A 308 -11.36 11.11 -22.32
CA LEU A 308 -11.84 9.73 -22.56
C LEU A 308 -11.31 8.73 -21.52
N TRP A 309 -9.98 8.74 -21.30
CA TRP A 309 -9.32 7.75 -20.46
C TRP A 309 -9.85 7.71 -19.01
N PRO A 310 -10.32 8.82 -18.37
CA PRO A 310 -10.94 8.72 -17.05
C PRO A 310 -12.25 7.93 -17.09
N THR A 311 -13.11 8.18 -18.09
CA THR A 311 -14.38 7.46 -18.28
C THR A 311 -14.15 5.97 -18.58
N MET A 312 -13.08 5.63 -19.33
CA MET A 312 -12.67 4.24 -19.57
C MET A 312 -12.29 3.53 -18.26
N LEU A 313 -11.49 4.17 -17.40
CA LEU A 313 -11.06 3.60 -16.12
C LEU A 313 -12.21 3.50 -15.11
N ASP A 314 -13.12 4.48 -15.09
CA ASP A 314 -14.34 4.42 -14.27
C ASP A 314 -15.28 3.29 -14.70
N LEU A 315 -15.50 3.11 -16.02
CA LEU A 315 -16.27 1.97 -16.55
C LEU A 315 -15.59 0.63 -16.23
N ALA A 316 -14.28 0.52 -16.42
CA ALA A 316 -13.52 -0.68 -16.08
C ALA A 316 -13.58 -1.00 -14.57
N ARG A 317 -13.56 0.02 -13.70
CA ARG A 317 -13.76 -0.12 -12.25
C ARG A 317 -15.17 -0.60 -11.91
N ALA A 318 -16.20 -0.10 -12.57
CA ALA A 318 -17.59 -0.55 -12.39
C ALA A 318 -17.79 -2.01 -12.83
N LEU A 319 -17.26 -2.39 -14.01
CA LEU A 319 -17.29 -3.77 -14.51
C LEU A 319 -16.51 -4.72 -13.57
N THR A 320 -15.39 -4.28 -13.00
CA THR A 320 -14.58 -5.06 -12.05
C THR A 320 -15.31 -5.32 -10.73
N ASP A 321 -15.99 -4.31 -10.17
CA ASP A 321 -16.83 -4.47 -8.97
C ASP A 321 -17.98 -5.46 -9.20
N GLN A 322 -18.63 -5.39 -10.37
CA GLN A 322 -19.72 -6.29 -10.72
C GLN A 322 -19.22 -7.73 -10.91
N ARG A 323 -18.10 -7.93 -11.62
CA ARG A 323 -17.43 -9.23 -11.76
C ARG A 323 -17.08 -9.83 -10.40
N GLN A 324 -16.45 -9.06 -9.52
CA GLN A 324 -16.07 -9.52 -8.18
C GLN A 324 -17.30 -10.00 -7.39
N ALA A 325 -18.42 -9.27 -7.44
CA ALA A 325 -19.66 -9.63 -6.76
C ALA A 325 -20.30 -10.93 -7.28
N PHE A 326 -20.23 -11.19 -8.59
CA PHE A 326 -20.73 -12.45 -9.18
C PHE A 326 -19.84 -13.64 -8.81
N LEU A 327 -18.53 -13.45 -8.75
CA LEU A 327 -17.58 -14.47 -8.30
C LEU A 327 -17.76 -14.77 -6.80
N GLU A 328 -17.95 -13.76 -5.95
CA GLU A 328 -18.25 -13.91 -4.52
C GLU A 328 -19.55 -14.69 -4.30
N LEU A 329 -20.65 -14.28 -4.96
CA LEU A 329 -21.95 -14.97 -4.89
C LEU A 329 -21.83 -16.45 -5.34
N SER A 330 -21.01 -16.72 -6.36
CA SER A 330 -20.72 -18.07 -6.83
C SER A 330 -19.90 -18.90 -5.83
N GLN A 331 -18.90 -18.29 -5.19
CA GLN A 331 -18.03 -18.93 -4.19
C GLN A 331 -18.77 -19.23 -2.88
N PHE A 332 -19.65 -18.33 -2.40
CA PHE A 332 -20.44 -18.58 -1.18
C PHE A 332 -21.31 -19.84 -1.27
N ALA A 333 -21.70 -20.24 -2.48
CA ALA A 333 -22.45 -21.47 -2.74
C ALA A 333 -21.57 -22.70 -3.07
N VAL A 334 -20.23 -22.61 -2.97
CA VAL A 334 -19.31 -23.77 -3.13
C VAL A 334 -18.95 -24.42 -1.79
N HIS A 335 -18.95 -23.67 -0.69
CA HIS A 335 -18.43 -24.12 0.60
C HIS A 335 -19.41 -24.93 1.47
N ASP A 336 -20.42 -25.59 0.88
CA ASP A 336 -21.22 -26.58 1.62
C ASP A 336 -20.78 -28.01 1.31
N ARG A 337 -20.51 -28.77 2.38
CA ARG A 337 -20.02 -30.15 2.31
C ARG A 337 -21.09 -31.14 1.86
N GLN A 338 -22.37 -30.78 1.92
CA GLN A 338 -23.49 -31.63 1.51
C GLN A 338 -23.65 -31.69 -0.02
N LEU A 339 -23.40 -30.57 -0.72
CA LEU A 339 -23.51 -30.48 -2.19
C LEU A 339 -22.34 -31.12 -2.95
N ILE A 340 -21.16 -31.19 -2.35
CA ILE A 340 -19.93 -31.71 -2.99
C ILE A 340 -20.04 -33.23 -3.26
N GLY A 341 -20.88 -33.97 -2.55
CA GLY A 341 -20.95 -35.43 -2.60
C GLY A 341 -21.54 -36.06 -3.87
N ALA A 342 -22.17 -35.29 -4.77
CA ALA A 342 -22.89 -35.81 -5.93
C ALA A 342 -22.14 -35.68 -7.28
N ALA A 343 -21.09 -34.86 -7.35
CA ALA A 343 -20.33 -34.61 -8.57
C ALA A 343 -19.45 -35.81 -8.94
N LYS A 344 -20.03 -36.77 -9.66
CA LYS A 344 -19.40 -38.05 -10.03
C LYS A 344 -18.31 -37.84 -11.10
N ALA A 345 -17.08 -37.63 -10.68
CA ALA A 345 -15.92 -37.65 -11.57
C ALA A 345 -15.71 -39.06 -12.19
N PRO A 346 -15.13 -39.16 -13.41
CA PRO A 346 -14.78 -40.46 -14.00
C PRO A 346 -13.80 -41.25 -13.13
N THR A 347 -13.96 -42.57 -13.12
CA THR A 347 -13.13 -43.46 -12.28
C THR A 347 -11.76 -43.73 -12.91
N GLU A 348 -10.69 -43.31 -12.24
CA GLU A 348 -9.35 -43.87 -12.46
C GLU A 348 -8.71 -44.34 -11.14
N GLN A 349 -7.74 -45.25 -11.24
CA GLN A 349 -7.45 -46.22 -10.20
C GLN A 349 -6.60 -45.68 -9.03
N ALA A 350 -6.85 -46.24 -7.85
CA ALA A 350 -6.09 -45.94 -6.64
C ALA A 350 -4.70 -46.62 -6.62
N SER A 351 -3.78 -46.03 -5.88
CA SER A 351 -2.67 -46.73 -5.21
C SER A 351 -2.44 -46.08 -3.85
N ALA A 352 -1.97 -46.86 -2.87
CA ALA A 352 -2.16 -46.58 -1.46
C ALA A 352 -0.85 -46.45 -0.67
N SER A 353 -0.97 -46.32 0.66
CA SER A 353 0.08 -46.35 1.70
C SER A 353 0.92 -45.05 1.85
N VAL A 354 1.41 -44.68 3.04
CA VAL A 354 1.07 -45.15 4.40
C VAL A 354 1.37 -44.01 5.41
N THR A 355 0.61 -43.91 6.50
CA THR A 355 1.00 -43.10 7.67
C THR A 355 1.55 -44.00 8.77
N PRO A 356 2.46 -43.49 9.61
CA PRO A 356 2.15 -43.53 11.04
C PRO A 356 2.40 -42.18 11.74
N ARG A 357 1.58 -41.91 12.75
CA ARG A 357 1.87 -40.89 13.78
C ARG A 357 2.92 -41.42 14.75
N LEU A 358 3.59 -40.51 15.46
CA LEU A 358 3.74 -40.64 16.91
C LEU A 358 3.78 -39.26 17.56
N ALA A 359 3.31 -39.18 18.79
CA ALA A 359 3.37 -38.00 19.66
C ALA A 359 3.72 -38.48 21.07
N ILE A 360 4.32 -37.62 21.90
CA ILE A 360 4.50 -37.83 23.35
C ILE A 360 4.60 -36.46 24.04
N THR A 361 4.27 -36.44 25.33
CA THR A 361 4.00 -35.25 26.15
C THR A 361 5.04 -35.09 27.29
N THR A 362 4.69 -34.26 28.29
CA THR A 362 5.41 -33.88 29.54
C THR A 362 6.32 -32.65 29.39
N SER A 363 6.24 -31.56 30.18
CA SER A 363 5.79 -31.25 31.57
C SER A 363 6.86 -31.43 32.65
N GLY A 364 7.20 -30.35 33.36
CA GLY A 364 8.04 -30.39 34.57
C GLY A 364 8.53 -29.01 35.03
N GLU A 365 8.08 -28.57 36.20
CA GLU A 365 8.62 -27.40 36.92
C GLU A 365 9.72 -27.83 37.91
N SER A 366 10.54 -26.87 38.40
CA SER A 366 10.71 -26.59 39.85
C SER A 366 12.11 -26.13 40.30
N ALA A 367 12.09 -24.93 40.88
CA ALA A 367 12.95 -24.27 41.87
C ALA A 367 14.07 -24.98 42.71
N LYS A 368 15.21 -24.26 42.77
CA LYS A 368 15.94 -23.74 43.98
C LYS A 368 16.94 -24.59 44.82
N SER A 369 17.88 -23.82 45.41
CA SER A 369 18.69 -24.07 46.64
C SER A 369 19.99 -24.90 46.45
N ARG A 370 21.06 -24.86 47.28
CA ARG A 370 21.45 -24.35 48.64
C ARG A 370 22.99 -24.04 48.63
N LYS A 371 23.71 -23.35 49.54
CA LYS A 371 23.46 -22.37 50.66
C LYS A 371 24.82 -21.95 51.32
N VAL A 372 25.03 -20.68 51.72
CA VAL A 372 26.05 -20.19 52.74
C VAL A 372 27.54 -20.14 52.24
N ARG A 373 28.49 -19.30 52.72
CA ARG A 373 28.79 -18.58 54.01
C ARG A 373 29.43 -17.20 53.67
N LYS A 374 29.01 -16.01 54.14
CA LYS A 374 28.88 -15.39 55.48
C LYS A 374 30.21 -15.10 56.22
N GLU A 375 30.68 -13.85 56.20
CA GLU A 375 31.01 -13.04 57.40
C GLU A 375 31.35 -11.57 57.06
N THR A 376 31.50 -10.73 58.09
CA THR A 376 31.44 -9.24 58.03
C THR A 376 32.56 -8.59 58.84
N SER A 377 33.11 -7.44 58.42
CA SER A 377 33.47 -6.35 59.34
C SER A 377 33.81 -5.01 58.66
N ALA A 378 33.70 -3.95 59.47
CA ALA A 378 34.43 -2.68 59.47
C ALA A 378 34.55 -1.81 58.20
N ALA A 379 34.14 -0.55 58.35
CA ALA A 379 34.67 0.56 57.57
C ALA A 379 35.85 1.22 58.30
N SER A 380 36.83 1.74 57.55
CA SER A 380 37.59 2.95 57.90
C SER A 380 38.40 3.46 56.71
N SER A 381 38.49 4.77 56.60
CA SER A 381 39.35 5.48 55.65
C SER A 381 40.81 5.52 56.11
N SER A 382 41.76 5.38 55.19
CA SER A 382 43.04 6.09 55.31
C SER A 382 43.63 6.37 53.93
N THR A 383 44.19 7.56 53.75
CA THR A 383 44.82 8.01 52.50
C THR A 383 46.26 7.50 52.40
N ALA A 384 46.58 6.78 51.33
CA ALA A 384 47.96 6.50 50.93
C ALA A 384 48.36 7.39 49.75
N VAL A 385 49.54 8.02 49.84
CA VAL A 385 50.07 8.94 48.82
C VAL A 385 50.48 8.18 47.55
N PRO A 386 50.14 8.64 46.33
CA PRO A 386 50.56 7.97 45.10
C PRO A 386 52.08 8.02 44.93
N ALA A 387 52.66 6.92 44.47
CA ALA A 387 54.09 6.84 44.15
C ALA A 387 54.48 7.82 43.03
N ARG A 388 55.73 8.29 43.06
CA ARG A 388 56.27 9.21 42.04
C ARG A 388 56.20 8.57 40.65
N LEU A 389 55.39 9.15 39.77
CA LEU A 389 55.40 8.85 38.33
C LEU A 389 56.82 9.06 37.77
N ALA A 390 57.29 8.10 36.98
CA ALA A 390 58.50 8.29 36.19
C ALA A 390 58.27 9.39 35.15
N ASN A 391 59.23 10.31 35.01
CA ASN A 391 59.14 11.38 34.01
C ASN A 391 59.24 10.79 32.59
N ASP A 392 58.10 10.62 31.96
CA ASP A 392 57.97 10.17 30.58
C ASP A 392 58.55 11.21 29.61
N GLY A 393 59.79 10.97 29.17
CA GLY A 393 60.56 11.84 28.29
C GLY A 393 60.06 11.93 26.84
N ARG A 394 58.98 11.24 26.46
CA ARG A 394 58.39 11.36 25.11
C ARG A 394 57.83 12.76 24.87
N SER A 395 57.99 13.27 23.66
CA SER A 395 57.38 14.51 23.21
C SER A 395 55.85 14.42 23.15
N ALA A 396 55.15 15.55 23.09
CA ALA A 396 53.70 15.56 22.95
C ALA A 396 53.23 14.85 21.66
N ALA A 397 53.97 14.99 20.55
CA ALA A 397 53.67 14.31 19.30
C ALA A 397 53.88 12.79 19.39
N GLN A 398 54.94 12.34 20.09
CA GLN A 398 55.19 10.92 20.35
C GLN A 398 54.09 10.30 21.22
N LYS A 399 53.66 10.99 22.29
CA LYS A 399 52.56 10.57 23.16
C LYS A 399 51.23 10.48 22.40
N GLN A 400 50.93 11.45 21.53
CA GLN A 400 49.72 11.45 20.71
C GLN A 400 49.74 10.37 19.60
N ALA A 401 50.92 10.06 19.04
CA ALA A 401 51.09 8.94 18.13
C ALA A 401 50.91 7.59 18.83
N ASP A 402 51.54 7.38 20.00
CA ASP A 402 51.38 6.18 20.82
C ASP A 402 49.92 5.96 21.24
N GLU A 403 49.18 7.03 21.55
CA GLU A 403 47.75 6.97 21.83
C GLU A 403 46.94 6.48 20.62
N VAL A 404 47.13 7.07 19.44
CA VAL A 404 46.38 6.72 18.23
C VAL A 404 46.68 5.29 17.77
N LEU A 405 47.95 4.88 17.81
CA LEU A 405 48.38 3.52 17.47
C LEU A 405 47.80 2.48 18.45
N ARG A 406 47.65 2.82 19.74
CA ARG A 406 47.07 1.94 20.77
C ARG A 406 45.54 1.86 20.72
N VAL A 407 44.84 2.94 20.38
CA VAL A 407 43.36 2.99 20.39
C VAL A 407 42.74 2.17 19.25
N THR A 408 43.47 2.02 18.14
CA THR A 408 42.98 1.30 16.94
C THR A 408 44.03 0.32 16.40
N PRO A 409 44.23 -0.85 17.03
CA PRO A 409 45.05 -1.92 16.47
C PRO A 409 44.37 -2.52 15.24
N LEU A 410 44.83 -2.13 14.06
CA LEU A 410 44.44 -2.69 12.76
C LEU A 410 45.49 -3.71 12.32
N GLU A 411 45.17 -4.99 12.42
CA GLU A 411 46.11 -6.08 12.11
C GLU A 411 46.25 -6.34 10.59
N PRO A 412 47.52 -6.46 10.10
CA PRO A 412 47.97 -7.10 8.89
C PRO A 412 46.98 -7.96 8.12
N SER A 413 46.81 -9.11 8.77
CA SER A 413 46.09 -10.28 8.33
C SER A 413 44.59 -10.03 8.25
N LEU A 414 44.00 -9.33 9.22
CA LEU A 414 42.55 -9.09 9.28
C LEU A 414 42.07 -8.25 8.07
N VAL A 415 42.83 -7.21 7.71
CA VAL A 415 42.49 -6.35 6.57
C VAL A 415 42.66 -7.10 5.24
N ALA A 416 43.66 -7.98 5.14
CA ALA A 416 43.90 -8.81 3.97
C ALA A 416 42.86 -9.94 3.81
N GLU A 417 42.54 -10.67 4.90
CA GLU A 417 41.53 -11.74 4.95
C GLU A 417 40.15 -11.23 4.53
N LEU A 418 39.78 -10.04 5.01
CA LEU A 418 38.48 -9.43 4.74
C LEU A 418 38.48 -8.52 3.50
N GLY A 419 39.58 -8.46 2.74
CA GLY A 419 39.67 -7.71 1.48
C GLY A 419 39.48 -6.19 1.60
N GLY A 420 39.64 -5.62 2.80
CA GLY A 420 39.32 -4.22 3.09
C GLY A 420 37.87 -3.93 3.51
N ASP A 421 36.98 -4.94 3.57
CA ASP A 421 35.56 -4.76 3.91
C ASP A 421 35.36 -4.08 5.27
N PHE A 422 35.03 -2.79 5.21
CA PHE A 422 34.99 -1.91 6.38
C PHE A 422 33.94 -2.33 7.41
N ILE A 423 32.86 -3.01 7.00
CA ILE A 423 31.80 -3.49 7.89
C ILE A 423 32.23 -4.79 8.57
N LYS A 424 32.79 -5.75 7.82
CA LYS A 424 33.30 -7.01 8.40
C LYS A 424 34.46 -6.74 9.36
N ILE A 425 35.40 -5.86 9.01
CA ILE A 425 36.52 -5.48 9.88
C ILE A 425 35.99 -4.82 11.15
N ALA A 426 35.04 -3.87 11.03
CA ALA A 426 34.44 -3.21 12.19
C ALA A 426 33.74 -4.19 13.15
N LYS A 427 32.95 -5.14 12.62
CA LYS A 427 32.35 -6.23 13.41
C LYS A 427 33.40 -7.08 14.11
N ARG A 428 34.50 -7.43 13.43
CA ARG A 428 35.57 -8.25 14.02
C ARG A 428 36.33 -7.52 15.14
N LEU A 429 36.41 -6.19 15.07
CA LEU A 429 36.91 -5.31 16.13
C LEU A 429 35.84 -4.91 17.17
N GLY A 430 34.66 -5.55 17.18
CA GLY A 430 33.62 -5.33 18.18
C GLY A 430 32.92 -3.96 18.12
N LYS A 431 32.93 -3.30 16.96
CA LYS A 431 32.19 -2.03 16.75
C LYS A 431 30.74 -2.32 16.41
N ASP A 432 29.82 -1.45 16.86
CA ASP A 432 28.42 -1.47 16.39
C ASP A 432 28.34 -0.94 14.95
N THR A 433 27.99 -1.83 14.01
CA THR A 433 27.76 -1.53 12.60
C THR A 433 26.27 -1.37 12.25
N THR A 434 25.36 -1.62 13.19
CA THR A 434 23.92 -1.81 12.94
C THR A 434 23.29 -0.62 12.19
N ASN A 435 23.65 0.61 12.56
CA ASN A 435 23.13 1.80 11.90
C ASN A 435 23.69 2.01 10.49
N VAL A 436 24.95 1.66 10.24
CA VAL A 436 25.58 1.75 8.91
C VAL A 436 24.97 0.73 7.96
N GLU A 437 24.83 -0.53 8.41
CA GLU A 437 24.19 -1.59 7.62
C GLU A 437 22.72 -1.29 7.32
N ARG A 438 21.98 -0.75 8.29
CA ARG A 438 20.57 -0.35 8.10
C ARG A 438 20.42 0.79 7.07
N LEU A 439 21.34 1.76 7.06
CA LEU A 439 21.28 2.90 6.13
C LEU A 439 21.74 2.53 4.72
N ILE A 440 22.73 1.63 4.57
CA ILE A 440 23.19 1.15 3.26
C ILE A 440 22.22 0.10 2.67
N GLY A 441 21.53 -0.68 3.51
CA GLY A 441 20.66 -1.77 3.08
C GLY A 441 19.21 -1.40 2.78
N ASP A 442 18.72 -0.24 3.24
CA ASP A 442 17.32 0.21 3.02
C ASP A 442 17.26 1.23 1.88
N SER A 443 16.81 0.78 0.70
CA SER A 443 16.71 1.53 -0.56
C SER A 443 15.81 2.77 -0.54
N ARG A 444 15.15 3.08 0.59
CA ARG A 444 14.43 4.34 0.81
C ARG A 444 15.35 5.48 1.28
N HIS A 445 16.61 5.18 1.64
CA HIS A 445 17.61 6.17 2.01
C HIS A 445 18.46 6.57 0.80
N ASP A 446 18.69 7.88 0.68
CA ASP A 446 19.57 8.51 -0.31
C ASP A 446 21.01 7.96 -0.16
N ALA A 447 21.53 7.29 -1.19
CA ALA A 447 22.81 6.57 -1.08
C ALA A 447 23.98 7.50 -0.76
N ALA A 448 24.01 8.71 -1.32
CA ALA A 448 25.05 9.69 -0.99
C ALA A 448 25.03 10.06 0.52
N THR A 449 23.84 10.26 1.08
CA THR A 449 23.65 10.55 2.52
C THR A 449 24.02 9.36 3.41
N ALA A 450 23.64 8.14 3.01
CA ALA A 450 24.00 6.91 3.73
C ALA A 450 25.53 6.72 3.77
N PHE A 451 26.23 6.98 2.66
CA PHE A 451 27.69 6.88 2.60
C PHE A 451 28.43 8.04 3.30
N ASP A 452 27.84 9.22 3.49
CA ASP A 452 28.42 10.24 4.38
C ASP A 452 28.42 9.81 5.85
N PHE A 453 27.32 9.21 6.31
CA PHE A 453 27.23 8.62 7.65
C PHE A 453 28.19 7.43 7.79
N ALA A 454 28.28 6.57 6.77
CA ALA A 454 29.19 5.43 6.76
C ALA A 454 30.67 5.87 6.77
N ARG A 455 31.05 6.90 5.99
CA ARG A 455 32.42 7.45 5.96
C ARG A 455 32.81 8.07 7.30
N THR A 456 31.88 8.79 7.93
CA THR A 456 32.04 9.33 9.30
C THR A 456 32.23 8.19 10.32
N SER A 457 31.44 7.13 10.22
CA SER A 457 31.53 5.96 11.11
C SER A 457 32.85 5.19 10.92
N MET A 458 33.25 4.96 9.66
CA MET A 458 34.52 4.34 9.28
C MET A 458 35.72 5.10 9.88
N GLN A 459 35.74 6.43 9.74
CA GLN A 459 36.79 7.28 10.34
C GLN A 459 36.76 7.25 11.88
N GLY A 460 35.59 7.12 12.49
CA GLY A 460 35.43 6.92 13.93
C GLY A 460 35.90 5.56 14.44
N TRP A 461 35.82 4.50 13.61
CA TRP A 461 36.28 3.16 13.96
C TRP A 461 37.77 2.95 13.72
N PHE A 462 38.30 3.48 12.61
CA PHE A 462 39.64 3.16 12.10
C PHE A 462 40.65 4.33 12.19
N GLY A 463 40.17 5.54 12.49
CA GLY A 463 40.94 6.78 12.38
C GLY A 463 40.84 7.39 10.98
N SER A 464 41.39 8.61 10.81
CA SER A 464 41.47 9.27 9.50
C SER A 464 42.92 9.41 9.02
N ARG A 465 43.10 9.30 7.71
CA ARG A 465 44.38 9.41 7.01
C ARG A 465 45.06 10.75 7.23
N GLU A 466 44.29 11.83 7.29
CA GLU A 466 44.75 13.20 7.53
C GLU A 466 45.39 13.30 8.92
N ARG A 467 44.76 12.69 9.95
CA ARG A 467 45.28 12.70 11.33
C ARG A 467 46.61 11.94 11.41
N LEU A 468 46.74 10.80 10.74
CA LEU A 468 48.00 10.05 10.68
C LEU A 468 49.10 10.81 9.93
N LEU A 469 48.79 11.44 8.79
CA LEU A 469 49.74 12.26 8.04
C LEU A 469 50.19 13.50 8.85
N GLN A 470 49.28 14.15 9.58
CA GLN A 470 49.59 15.26 10.48
C GLN A 470 50.37 14.85 11.74
N LEU A 471 50.30 13.59 12.16
CA LEU A 471 51.14 13.05 13.22
C LEU A 471 52.53 12.72 12.67
N LYS A 472 52.62 12.03 11.52
CA LYS A 472 53.89 11.71 10.84
C LYS A 472 54.73 12.95 10.57
N SER A 473 54.13 14.07 10.14
CA SER A 473 54.85 15.33 9.89
C SER A 473 55.36 16.06 11.15
N LYS A 474 54.93 15.65 12.34
CA LYS A 474 55.35 16.20 13.64
C LYS A 474 56.35 15.33 14.38
N LEU A 475 56.69 14.15 13.86
CA LEU A 475 57.67 13.24 14.46
C LEU A 475 59.09 13.49 13.89
N PRO A 476 60.16 13.24 14.68
CA PRO A 476 61.53 13.21 14.17
C PRO A 476 61.69 12.19 13.03
N LYS A 477 62.50 12.49 12.01
CA LYS A 477 62.65 11.65 10.80
C LYS A 477 63.13 10.20 11.05
N GLN A 478 63.64 9.89 12.24
CA GLN A 478 64.14 8.58 12.66
C GLN A 478 63.30 7.96 13.79
N ASP A 479 62.09 8.49 14.07
CA ASP A 479 61.21 7.95 15.09
C ASP A 479 60.59 6.62 14.65
N GLU A 480 60.77 5.57 15.46
CA GLU A 480 60.33 4.19 15.17
C GLU A 480 58.82 4.09 14.86
N ARG A 481 58.01 5.00 15.43
CA ARG A 481 56.57 5.10 15.18
C ARG A 481 56.23 5.37 13.71
N ILE A 482 57.13 5.99 12.94
CA ILE A 482 56.87 6.31 11.54
C ILE A 482 56.61 5.05 10.72
N ALA A 483 57.32 3.94 10.99
CA ALA A 483 57.08 2.66 10.31
C ALA A 483 55.70 2.05 10.67
N GLN A 484 55.24 2.26 11.90
CA GLN A 484 53.93 1.81 12.38
C GLN A 484 52.81 2.65 11.74
N ILE A 485 52.95 3.98 11.74
CA ILE A 485 52.02 4.91 11.08
C ILE A 485 51.96 4.65 9.57
N ASP A 486 53.08 4.43 8.89
CA ASP A 486 53.10 4.09 7.47
C ASP A 486 52.45 2.72 7.18
N THR A 487 52.46 1.81 8.14
CA THR A 487 51.73 0.54 8.04
C THR A 487 50.23 0.78 8.19
N GLN A 488 49.79 1.51 9.22
CA GLN A 488 48.38 1.86 9.42
C GLN A 488 47.81 2.68 8.23
N LEU A 489 48.60 3.58 7.65
CA LEU A 489 48.24 4.34 6.44
C LEU A 489 47.99 3.43 5.22
N ARG A 490 48.77 2.36 5.03
CA ARG A 490 48.53 1.38 3.96
C ARG A 490 47.26 0.58 4.21
N LEU A 491 46.97 0.21 5.46
CA LEU A 491 45.75 -0.53 5.82
C LEU A 491 44.50 0.34 5.65
N LEU A 492 44.54 1.59 6.11
CA LEU A 492 43.48 2.55 5.84
C LEU A 492 43.26 2.75 4.35
N GLN A 493 44.32 2.87 3.54
CA GLN A 493 44.16 3.00 2.08
C GLN A 493 43.45 1.79 1.44
N THR A 494 43.64 0.57 1.95
CA THR A 494 42.90 -0.61 1.48
C THR A 494 41.41 -0.51 1.85
N ILE A 495 41.10 -0.09 3.08
CA ILE A 495 39.73 0.07 3.57
C ILE A 495 39.00 1.23 2.85
N GLU A 496 39.69 2.37 2.65
CA GLU A 496 39.22 3.51 1.86
C GLU A 496 38.92 3.10 0.40
N HIS A 497 39.77 2.28 -0.21
CA HIS A 497 39.54 1.80 -1.57
C HIS A 497 38.30 0.90 -1.67
N ASP A 498 38.10 0.00 -0.70
CA ASP A 498 36.90 -0.85 -0.66
C ASP A 498 35.62 -0.06 -0.34
N PHE A 499 35.75 0.97 0.51
CA PHE A 499 34.68 1.90 0.84
C PHE A 499 34.23 2.70 -0.39
N ASP A 500 35.16 3.36 -1.10
CA ASP A 500 34.87 4.14 -2.30
C ASP A 500 34.32 3.25 -3.44
N ARG A 501 34.79 1.99 -3.52
CA ARG A 501 34.24 0.96 -4.41
C ARG A 501 32.78 0.65 -4.09
N CYS A 502 32.44 0.47 -2.80
CA CYS A 502 31.07 0.22 -2.36
C CYS A 502 30.17 1.46 -2.53
N GLU A 503 30.67 2.67 -2.27
CA GLU A 503 29.95 3.92 -2.53
C GLU A 503 29.62 4.04 -4.03
N ALA A 504 30.62 3.89 -4.90
CA ALA A 504 30.42 3.96 -6.34
C ALA A 504 29.38 2.95 -6.84
N ASP A 505 29.34 1.74 -6.29
CA ASP A 505 28.38 0.71 -6.70
C ASP A 505 26.96 0.98 -6.21
N ALA A 506 26.79 1.52 -4.99
CA ALA A 506 25.50 1.95 -4.47
C ALA A 506 24.97 3.16 -5.23
N LEU A 507 25.81 4.19 -5.44
CA LEU A 507 25.44 5.41 -6.16
C LEU A 507 24.99 5.13 -7.60
N LYS A 508 25.55 4.12 -8.29
CA LYS A 508 25.12 3.71 -9.65
C LYS A 508 23.69 3.15 -9.69
N THR A 509 23.17 2.63 -8.59
CA THR A 509 21.87 1.92 -8.51
C THR A 509 20.89 2.55 -7.51
N ASP A 510 21.14 3.79 -7.09
CA ASP A 510 20.17 4.55 -6.29
C ASP A 510 18.86 4.77 -7.10
N PRO A 511 17.67 4.49 -6.53
CA PRO A 511 16.40 4.57 -7.24
C PRO A 511 15.89 6.00 -7.46
N GLN A 512 16.49 7.01 -6.82
CA GLN A 512 16.13 8.42 -6.97
C GLN A 512 17.38 9.29 -7.15
N PRO A 513 18.18 9.06 -8.22
CA PRO A 513 19.52 9.63 -8.36
C PRO A 513 19.51 11.16 -8.38
N ARG A 514 20.46 11.79 -7.68
CA ARG A 514 20.48 13.24 -7.44
C ARG A 514 21.82 13.86 -7.83
N ALA A 515 21.88 15.20 -7.94
CA ALA A 515 23.10 15.92 -8.29
C ALA A 515 24.35 15.50 -7.46
N PRO A 516 24.29 15.26 -6.13
CA PRO A 516 25.42 14.70 -5.37
C PRO A 516 25.91 13.34 -5.86
N HIS A 517 25.00 12.44 -6.26
CA HIS A 517 25.34 11.10 -6.76
C HIS A 517 26.16 11.20 -8.04
N LEU A 518 25.67 12.02 -8.98
CA LEU A 518 26.33 12.23 -10.27
C LEU A 518 27.66 12.98 -10.13
N GLN A 519 27.75 13.94 -9.20
CA GLN A 519 28.99 14.65 -8.87
C GLN A 519 30.05 13.71 -8.27
N ARG A 520 29.66 12.82 -7.35
CA ARG A 520 30.58 11.80 -6.78
C ARG A 520 31.00 10.78 -7.82
N LEU A 521 30.08 10.28 -8.65
CA LEU A 521 30.41 9.36 -9.74
C LEU A 521 31.36 10.00 -10.78
N LEU A 522 31.22 11.30 -11.07
CA LEU A 522 32.20 12.03 -11.90
C LEU A 522 33.58 12.09 -11.23
N ALA A 523 33.65 12.41 -9.95
CA ALA A 523 34.92 12.46 -9.20
C ALA A 523 35.61 11.08 -9.12
N MET A 524 34.85 10.01 -8.88
CA MET A 524 35.33 8.62 -8.81
C MET A 524 35.51 7.95 -10.19
N LYS A 525 35.26 8.67 -11.30
CA LYS A 525 35.29 8.12 -12.68
C LYS A 525 34.34 6.91 -12.89
N GLY A 526 33.22 6.90 -12.17
CA GLY A 526 32.17 5.87 -12.22
C GLY A 526 31.25 5.93 -13.45
N LEU A 527 31.56 6.77 -14.43
CA LEU A 527 30.82 6.89 -15.70
C LEU A 527 31.69 6.35 -16.84
N ALA A 528 31.15 5.44 -17.65
CA ALA A 528 31.83 4.89 -18.82
C ALA A 528 31.66 5.79 -20.06
N ARG A 529 30.48 6.41 -20.22
CA ARG A 529 30.18 7.28 -21.37
C ARG A 529 29.12 8.33 -21.01
N VAL A 530 29.31 9.55 -21.49
CA VAL A 530 28.26 10.58 -21.56
C VAL A 530 28.02 10.88 -23.04
N ALA A 531 26.79 10.67 -23.51
CA ALA A 531 26.45 10.74 -24.93
C ALA A 531 26.52 12.16 -25.52
N THR A 532 26.43 12.25 -26.85
CA THR A 532 25.96 13.46 -27.52
C THR A 532 24.47 13.67 -27.21
N PRO A 533 24.00 14.92 -27.01
CA PRO A 533 22.58 15.17 -26.84
C PRO A 533 21.76 14.67 -28.04
N ASN A 534 20.65 14.01 -27.75
CA ASN A 534 19.61 13.64 -28.72
C ASN A 534 18.45 14.63 -28.63
N ARG A 535 17.75 14.91 -29.75
CA ARG A 535 16.47 15.67 -29.72
C ARG A 535 15.33 14.68 -29.43
N LEU A 536 14.50 15.00 -28.45
CA LEU A 536 13.20 14.33 -28.28
C LEU A 536 12.11 15.14 -29.01
N PRO A 537 11.04 14.50 -29.52
CA PRO A 537 9.94 15.22 -30.15
C PRO A 537 9.29 16.23 -29.19
N SER A 538 9.11 17.47 -29.64
CA SER A 538 8.38 18.49 -28.88
C SER A 538 7.52 19.39 -29.77
N MET A 539 6.49 20.00 -29.19
CA MET A 539 5.56 20.87 -29.90
C MET A 539 6.26 22.15 -30.38
N GLY A 540 6.15 22.42 -31.68
CA GLY A 540 6.79 23.58 -32.32
C GLY A 540 8.26 23.41 -32.70
N ASP A 541 8.81 22.18 -32.59
CA ASP A 541 10.10 21.81 -33.18
C ASP A 541 10.12 22.07 -34.70
N ARG A 542 11.31 22.34 -35.27
CA ARG A 542 11.51 22.58 -36.71
C ARG A 542 12.81 21.95 -37.18
N ASP A 543 12.74 21.10 -38.20
CA ASP A 543 13.90 20.41 -38.78
C ASP A 543 14.72 19.62 -37.72
N ASN A 544 16.00 19.96 -37.57
CA ASN A 544 16.88 19.44 -36.52
C ASN A 544 16.90 20.30 -35.23
N ARG A 545 16.07 21.35 -35.15
CA ARG A 545 15.98 22.25 -34.00
C ARG A 545 14.79 21.88 -33.13
N GLY A 546 14.99 21.91 -31.82
CA GLY A 546 13.91 21.65 -30.87
C GLY A 546 14.06 22.34 -29.52
N ARG A 547 13.16 21.98 -28.61
CA ARG A 547 13.07 22.51 -27.24
C ARG A 547 13.33 21.49 -26.13
N LEU A 548 13.33 20.19 -26.47
CA LEU A 548 13.54 19.08 -25.54
C LEU A 548 14.66 18.17 -26.03
N PHE A 549 15.61 17.86 -25.15
CA PHE A 549 16.76 17.02 -25.47
C PHE A 549 17.12 16.10 -24.31
N GLU A 550 17.83 15.03 -24.64
CA GLU A 550 18.23 14.00 -23.71
C GLU A 550 19.71 13.68 -23.87
N VAL A 551 20.43 13.53 -22.76
CA VAL A 551 21.80 12.99 -22.73
C VAL A 551 21.81 11.71 -21.89
N ARG A 552 22.03 10.57 -22.55
CA ARG A 552 22.27 9.28 -21.89
C ARG A 552 23.64 9.27 -21.21
N ILE A 553 23.67 8.71 -20.01
CA ILE A 553 24.86 8.47 -19.19
C ILE A 553 24.95 6.96 -18.94
N ASP A 554 26.00 6.33 -19.45
CA ASP A 554 26.31 4.93 -19.17
C ASP A 554 27.35 4.85 -18.04
N HIS A 555 27.09 4.02 -17.03
CA HIS A 555 27.96 3.82 -15.88
C HIS A 555 29.12 2.86 -16.18
N THR A 556 30.19 2.92 -15.39
CA THR A 556 31.14 1.80 -15.34
C THR A 556 30.48 0.59 -14.66
N PRO A 557 30.91 -0.65 -14.98
CA PRO A 557 30.40 -1.84 -14.30
C PRO A 557 30.48 -1.73 -12.77
N GLN A 558 29.59 -2.42 -12.08
CA GLN A 558 29.75 -2.70 -10.66
C GLN A 558 30.89 -3.68 -10.41
N SER A 559 31.39 -3.74 -9.18
CA SER A 559 32.44 -4.68 -8.73
C SER A 559 32.09 -6.16 -8.96
N ASN A 560 30.79 -6.46 -9.02
CA ASN A 560 30.25 -7.78 -9.32
C ASN A 560 30.17 -8.09 -10.84
N GLY A 561 30.68 -7.19 -11.69
CA GLY A 561 30.66 -7.29 -13.16
C GLY A 561 29.36 -6.85 -13.84
N LYS A 562 28.28 -6.57 -13.10
CA LYS A 562 27.00 -6.12 -13.67
C LYS A 562 27.11 -4.71 -14.22
N LEU A 563 26.45 -4.46 -15.35
CA LEU A 563 26.23 -3.11 -15.87
C LEU A 563 24.97 -2.52 -15.19
N PRO A 564 25.05 -1.34 -14.55
CA PRO A 564 23.87 -0.63 -14.06
C PRO A 564 22.96 -0.19 -15.22
N ALA A 565 21.68 0.03 -14.90
CA ALA A 565 20.82 0.81 -15.78
C ALA A 565 21.40 2.23 -15.94
N PRO A 566 21.31 2.84 -17.14
CA PRO A 566 21.78 4.19 -17.41
C PRO A 566 20.90 5.25 -16.73
N TRP A 567 21.46 6.46 -16.65
CA TRP A 567 20.67 7.66 -16.34
C TRP A 567 20.55 8.58 -17.54
N PHE A 568 19.57 9.46 -17.50
CA PHE A 568 19.27 10.40 -18.58
C PHE A 568 19.13 11.82 -18.02
N VAL A 569 19.82 12.76 -18.65
CA VAL A 569 19.68 14.19 -18.35
C VAL A 569 18.72 14.81 -19.36
N HIS A 570 17.54 15.22 -18.89
CA HIS A 570 16.52 15.91 -19.67
C HIS A 570 16.78 17.42 -19.64
N LEU A 571 16.85 18.02 -20.83
CA LEU A 571 17.25 19.40 -21.10
C LEU A 571 16.10 20.12 -21.80
N HIS A 572 15.55 21.17 -21.18
CA HIS A 572 14.50 22.00 -21.76
C HIS A 572 15.05 23.39 -22.09
N THR A 573 14.78 23.91 -23.27
CA THR A 573 15.26 25.25 -23.71
C THR A 573 14.12 26.19 -24.07
N GLU A 574 14.27 27.47 -23.72
CA GLU A 574 13.30 28.53 -24.04
C GLU A 574 13.23 28.80 -25.56
N ASN A 575 14.27 28.45 -26.30
CA ASN A 575 14.43 28.71 -27.73
C ASN A 575 14.77 27.44 -28.51
N LEU A 576 14.43 27.43 -29.80
CA LEU A 576 14.71 26.32 -30.71
C LEU A 576 16.22 26.24 -31.00
N VAL A 577 16.90 25.22 -30.47
CA VAL A 577 18.35 25.00 -30.66
C VAL A 577 18.63 23.67 -31.36
N THR A 578 19.83 23.50 -31.94
CA THR A 578 20.29 22.20 -32.43
C THR A 578 20.96 21.41 -31.29
N PRO A 579 20.98 20.07 -31.33
CA PRO A 579 21.63 19.27 -30.28
C PRO A 579 23.12 19.60 -30.07
N ALA A 580 23.82 19.97 -31.15
CA ALA A 580 25.23 20.39 -31.09
C ALA A 580 25.44 21.71 -30.32
N ALA A 581 24.50 22.65 -30.41
CA ALA A 581 24.62 23.97 -29.77
C ALA A 581 24.42 23.94 -28.24
N LEU A 582 23.83 22.88 -27.69
CA LEU A 582 23.54 22.75 -26.25
C LEU A 582 24.79 22.81 -25.37
N ARG A 583 25.92 22.24 -25.84
CA ARG A 583 27.18 22.24 -25.07
C ARG A 583 27.80 23.64 -24.91
N SER A 584 27.45 24.56 -25.81
CA SER A 584 27.85 25.98 -25.79
C SER A 584 26.76 26.92 -25.24
N LEU A 585 25.59 26.40 -24.87
CA LEU A 585 24.45 27.23 -24.47
C LEU A 585 24.61 27.70 -23.00
N PRO A 586 24.50 29.01 -22.69
CA PRO A 586 24.52 29.50 -21.32
C PRO A 586 23.40 28.88 -20.48
N TYR A 587 23.69 28.48 -19.23
CA TYR A 587 22.75 27.76 -18.36
C TYR A 587 21.40 28.51 -18.18
N LYS A 588 21.43 29.85 -18.17
CA LYS A 588 20.22 30.70 -18.07
C LYS A 588 19.22 30.57 -19.24
N ASN A 589 19.61 29.94 -20.36
CA ASN A 589 18.75 29.71 -21.53
C ASN A 589 18.00 28.36 -21.46
N PHE A 590 18.30 27.53 -20.44
CA PHE A 590 17.55 26.32 -20.14
C PHE A 590 16.41 26.65 -19.16
N THR A 591 15.20 26.20 -19.46
CA THR A 591 14.04 26.36 -18.57
C THR A 591 14.01 25.28 -17.49
N ALA A 592 14.58 24.10 -17.75
CA ALA A 592 14.82 23.05 -16.79
C ALA A 592 15.97 22.14 -17.24
N VAL A 593 16.76 21.65 -16.29
CA VAL A 593 17.73 20.56 -16.49
C VAL A 593 17.61 19.59 -15.32
N HIS A 594 17.25 18.34 -15.60
CA HIS A 594 17.01 17.35 -14.54
C HIS A 594 17.46 15.93 -14.90
N LEU A 595 17.78 15.14 -13.89
CA LEU A 595 18.20 13.75 -13.97
C LEU A 595 17.00 12.80 -13.80
N LYS A 596 17.03 11.67 -14.52
CA LYS A 596 16.06 10.57 -14.48
C LYS A 596 16.74 9.21 -14.56
N THR A 597 16.11 8.18 -13.99
CA THR A 597 16.43 6.77 -14.26
C THR A 597 15.88 6.30 -15.62
N GLU A 598 16.38 5.18 -16.17
CA GLU A 598 15.84 4.56 -17.40
C GLU A 598 14.34 4.25 -17.26
N SER A 599 13.90 3.79 -16.09
CA SER A 599 12.50 3.54 -15.73
C SER A 599 11.60 4.79 -15.69
N GLU A 600 12.17 5.99 -15.71
CA GLU A 600 11.45 7.27 -15.63
C GLU A 600 11.54 8.11 -16.90
N VAL A 601 12.29 7.66 -17.91
CA VAL A 601 12.23 8.21 -19.26
C VAL A 601 10.79 8.07 -19.77
N ASN A 602 10.31 9.06 -20.52
CA ASN A 602 8.92 9.22 -20.97
C ASN A 602 7.85 9.41 -19.86
N LEU A 603 8.09 9.06 -18.60
CA LEU A 603 7.14 9.33 -17.51
C LEU A 603 7.04 10.83 -17.21
N GLY A 604 5.81 11.33 -17.02
CA GLY A 604 5.49 12.75 -16.85
C GLY A 604 4.21 12.99 -16.03
N PRO A 605 3.73 14.24 -15.92
CA PRO A 605 2.58 14.59 -15.06
C PRO A 605 1.32 13.75 -15.32
N ARG A 606 1.00 13.45 -16.60
CA ARG A 606 -0.10 12.54 -16.98
C ARG A 606 -0.02 11.17 -16.30
N TRP A 607 1.17 10.60 -16.17
CA TRP A 607 1.36 9.31 -15.49
C TRP A 607 1.12 9.43 -13.99
N GLU A 608 1.52 10.55 -13.36
CA GLU A 608 1.23 10.82 -11.95
C GLU A 608 -0.27 11.03 -11.71
N GLU A 609 -0.97 11.66 -12.65
CA GLU A 609 -2.43 11.84 -12.63
C GLU A 609 -3.18 10.52 -12.82
N MET A 610 -2.76 9.70 -13.79
CA MET A 610 -3.27 8.34 -13.99
C MET A 610 -3.07 7.48 -12.73
N MET A 611 -1.84 7.44 -12.20
CA MET A 611 -1.53 6.65 -10.99
C MET A 611 -2.32 7.12 -9.77
N ARG A 612 -2.55 8.43 -9.63
CA ARG A 612 -3.43 9.01 -8.59
C ARG A 612 -4.90 8.62 -8.77
N ALA A 613 -5.41 8.60 -10.01
CA ALA A 613 -6.76 8.12 -10.31
C ALA A 613 -6.94 6.60 -10.07
N LEU A 614 -5.86 5.83 -10.21
CA LEU A 614 -5.76 4.42 -9.83
C LEU A 614 -5.60 4.21 -8.31
N GLY A 615 -5.48 5.27 -7.51
CA GLY A 615 -5.39 5.24 -6.05
C GLY A 615 -3.97 5.33 -5.47
N ASN A 616 -2.94 5.38 -6.31
CA ASN A 616 -1.54 5.55 -5.91
C ASN A 616 -1.23 7.05 -5.73
N THR A 617 -1.70 7.64 -4.62
CA THR A 617 -1.59 9.10 -4.35
C THR A 617 -0.16 9.63 -4.43
N ASP A 618 0.79 8.79 -4.01
CA ASP A 618 2.19 9.15 -3.79
C ASP A 618 3.06 8.88 -5.03
N ALA A 619 2.47 8.33 -6.09
CA ALA A 619 3.17 8.06 -7.35
C ALA A 619 3.61 9.36 -8.03
N LYS A 620 4.92 9.59 -8.05
CA LYS A 620 5.56 10.79 -8.56
C LYS A 620 6.86 10.44 -9.28
N VAL A 621 7.06 10.99 -10.47
CA VAL A 621 8.29 10.81 -11.23
C VAL A 621 9.39 11.66 -10.60
N HIS A 622 10.54 11.06 -10.31
CA HIS A 622 11.70 11.77 -9.79
C HIS A 622 12.31 12.68 -10.86
N ARG A 623 12.74 13.86 -10.44
CA ARG A 623 13.24 14.93 -11.31
C ARG A 623 14.30 15.76 -10.58
N ALA A 624 15.47 15.20 -10.33
CA ALA A 624 16.53 15.91 -9.62
C ALA A 624 17.19 16.98 -10.50
N THR A 625 17.05 18.26 -10.14
CA THR A 625 17.66 19.39 -10.86
C THR A 625 19.19 19.30 -10.90
N ILE A 626 19.79 19.56 -12.05
CA ILE A 626 21.25 19.65 -12.25
C ILE A 626 21.65 21.11 -12.46
N GLY A 627 22.47 21.66 -11.56
CA GLY A 627 22.99 23.03 -11.66
C GLY A 627 24.12 23.21 -12.69
N ALA A 628 24.37 24.46 -13.07
CA ALA A 628 25.31 24.86 -14.13
C ALA A 628 26.72 24.24 -14.03
N GLN A 629 27.30 24.18 -12.82
CA GLN A 629 28.64 23.62 -12.61
C GLN A 629 28.70 22.12 -12.95
N LEU A 630 27.72 21.34 -12.47
CA LEU A 630 27.63 19.91 -12.73
C LEU A 630 27.34 19.63 -14.22
N LEU A 631 26.51 20.47 -14.86
CA LEU A 631 26.28 20.39 -16.30
C LEU A 631 27.56 20.63 -17.12
N GLY A 632 28.39 21.60 -16.72
CA GLY A 632 29.71 21.84 -17.32
C GLY A 632 30.67 20.65 -17.15
N GLN A 633 30.66 20.01 -15.98
CA GLN A 633 31.45 18.79 -15.73
C GLN A 633 31.01 17.62 -16.62
N LEU A 634 29.70 17.44 -16.84
CA LEU A 634 29.16 16.46 -17.78
C LEU A 634 29.58 16.74 -19.22
N TRP A 635 29.61 18.01 -19.64
CA TRP A 635 30.04 18.38 -21.00
C TRP A 635 31.54 18.15 -21.21
N ALA A 636 32.37 18.34 -20.18
CA ALA A 636 33.78 17.95 -20.22
C ALA A 636 33.93 16.42 -20.35
N ALA A 637 33.25 15.64 -19.51
CA ALA A 637 33.27 14.18 -19.57
C ALA A 637 32.81 13.64 -20.94
N GLY A 638 31.69 14.13 -21.46
CA GLY A 638 31.15 13.79 -22.78
C GLY A 638 31.95 14.32 -23.97
N SER A 639 33.04 15.05 -23.75
CA SER A 639 33.95 15.53 -24.80
C SER A 639 35.31 14.82 -24.80
N GLY A 640 35.64 14.06 -23.74
CA GLY A 640 36.87 13.27 -23.65
C GLY A 640 36.91 12.03 -24.55
N GLY A 641 35.78 11.62 -25.13
CA GLY A 641 35.61 10.42 -25.96
C GLY A 641 36.17 10.48 -27.38
N ARG A 642 37.15 11.36 -27.66
CA ARG A 642 37.96 11.34 -28.88
C ARG A 642 39.42 11.04 -28.52
N ARG A 643 39.73 9.76 -28.38
CA ARG A 643 41.06 9.15 -28.48
C ARG A 643 40.90 7.79 -29.16
#